data_AF-A0A899G0W9-F1
#
_entry.id   AF-A0A899G0W9-F1
#
_cell.length_a   1.000
_cell.length_b   1.000
_cell.length_c   1.000
_cell.angle_alpha   90.00
_cell.angle_beta   90.00
_cell.angle_gamma   90.00
#
_symmetry.space_group_name_H-M   'P 1'
#
loop_
_entity.id
_entity.type
_entity.pdbx_description
1 polymer ?
#
loop_
_entity_poly.entity_id
_entity_poly.type
_entity_poly.pdbx_seq_one_letter_code
_entity_poly.pdbx_strand_id
1 'polypeptide(L)'
;MNNAIDQIFILSQIRQLIINNQESMSFFRECQGFEKVLNFLYMFFLDNENENTQKDQQYEDYQQSIQVICSIFTLFSTAISWNPFNSYHFFHYCDISSFILKTTLLQNEPETFIGILFSFALNDESFQSSFRSIKEQLNIKNYTNKKLQKQTFDKLKELIKEKFSEKDIIINPEILPLILLVQKNFKLSWHRLSILLTFNSLLGDCISKINLVAFTNNEIPSIIIKRLFNNDSIILDPMERKILLQLIVKLCQNGLPTKDVFFLIQKFSKDLTKNKELTSFLLHLFSQNQSPSHIQFNLSLHGYSYIEFPSLHKSFPPLNGYSMLFWIKFDMFDETLDTDILSIVDNQKKYICKLFIEKNSKNLLFQTSSKDHTKFSFYRFKEGQWYHIALIHEKQKAMTSSKLSFSVNGLHIESIKCPYPIINKDKSSIQLFLGTPQELCTRYGQDKSLVKWSLSSFLIIEDVLNEDIIDLYYHIGPYYDRDYQNTLNNLMKNSSTILNIPLGKKNTKNEKIIHMDILKNENITSILYNKILFYICNDSILDINTSNKWDDSEKINKEIMQIAPKKMNNNLIILNKAVTFSNNYIINKERIGWFMGNPINVIVNNTEDSIFYIGGPTLGLNLVQISKTPNDVICATKLTFSFIKNNRRNLEHMEKNHGYEILAKILKNKENIHNIHLLNSILSFIGYKDLDSRNSVILNPLAYKFLILDFEIWKKADKKTIKLYMQHFLSLVLKSSYAKLNIKCLDKMRKLSKKKN
;
A
#
# COMPACT_ATOMS: atom_id res chain seq x y z
N MET A 1 22.64 -23.52 37.45
CA MET A 1 22.54 -24.47 36.31
C MET A 1 23.79 -24.24 35.49
N ASN A 2 24.84 -25.02 35.72
CA ASN A 2 26.20 -24.60 35.37
C ASN A 2 26.71 -25.20 34.05
N ASN A 3 25.88 -25.96 33.32
CA ASN A 3 26.28 -26.58 32.06
C ASN A 3 25.42 -26.08 30.91
N ALA A 4 26.05 -25.55 29.85
CA ALA A 4 25.35 -24.96 28.70
C ALA A 4 24.52 -26.00 27.91
N ILE A 5 24.94 -27.26 27.93
CA ILE A 5 24.26 -28.37 27.25
C ILE A 5 22.88 -28.62 27.88
N ASP A 6 22.79 -28.61 29.22
CA ASP A 6 21.52 -28.81 29.93
C ASP A 6 20.55 -27.64 29.69
N GLN A 7 21.09 -26.42 29.58
CA GLN A 7 20.30 -25.22 29.26
C GLN A 7 19.71 -25.29 27.84
N ILE A 8 20.52 -25.68 26.85
CA ILE A 8 20.05 -25.88 25.46
C ILE A 8 19.00 -26.98 25.40
N PHE A 9 19.20 -28.09 26.11
CA PHE A 9 18.23 -29.18 26.15
C PHE A 9 16.87 -28.73 26.71
N ILE A 10 16.84 -27.99 27.82
CA ILE A 10 15.61 -27.46 28.40
C ILE A 10 14.92 -26.48 27.44
N LEU A 11 15.68 -25.55 26.83
CA LEU A 11 15.13 -24.59 25.85
C LEU A 11 14.52 -25.32 24.64
N SER A 12 15.15 -26.40 24.19
CA SER A 12 14.63 -27.23 23.09
C SER A 12 13.33 -27.96 23.47
N GLN A 13 13.21 -28.43 24.72
CA GLN A 13 11.98 -29.06 25.22
C GLN A 13 10.83 -28.06 25.30
N ILE A 14 11.08 -26.86 25.83
CA ILE A 14 10.08 -25.78 25.89
C ILE A 14 9.62 -25.45 24.47
N ARG A 15 10.55 -25.34 23.51
CA ARG A 15 10.23 -25.10 22.11
C ARG A 15 9.38 -26.22 21.50
N GLN A 16 9.69 -27.48 21.76
CA GLN A 16 8.88 -28.60 21.27
C GLN A 16 7.46 -28.57 21.84
N LEU A 17 7.29 -28.20 23.12
CA LEU A 17 5.98 -28.01 23.73
C LEU A 17 5.18 -26.87 23.09
N ILE A 18 5.88 -25.81 22.68
CA ILE A 18 5.31 -24.68 21.94
C ILE A 18 4.84 -25.10 20.55
N ILE A 19 5.66 -25.86 19.83
CA ILE A 19 5.33 -26.31 18.46
C ILE A 19 4.16 -27.30 18.46
N ASN A 20 4.09 -28.20 19.45
CA ASN A 20 3.11 -29.27 19.47
C ASN A 20 1.71 -28.80 19.89
N ASN A 21 1.59 -27.73 20.69
CA ASN A 21 0.31 -27.25 21.21
C ASN A 21 0.11 -25.76 20.92
N GLN A 22 -0.91 -25.38 20.14
CA GLN A 22 -1.19 -23.96 19.88
C GLN A 22 -1.55 -23.17 21.16
N GLU A 23 -2.15 -23.82 22.16
CA GLU A 23 -2.52 -23.19 23.44
C GLU A 23 -1.30 -22.90 24.34
N SER A 24 -0.19 -23.63 24.16
CA SER A 24 1.01 -23.41 24.96
C SER A 24 1.70 -22.09 24.60
N MET A 25 1.47 -21.55 23.40
CA MET A 25 1.90 -20.21 22.99
C MET A 25 1.28 -19.10 23.84
N SER A 26 -0.04 -19.16 24.06
CA SER A 26 -0.75 -18.21 24.93
C SER A 26 -0.37 -18.43 26.39
N PHE A 27 -0.25 -19.69 26.81
CA PHE A 27 0.15 -20.04 28.17
C PHE A 27 1.57 -19.56 28.51
N PHE A 28 2.50 -19.65 27.56
CA PHE A 28 3.87 -19.15 27.72
C PHE A 28 3.90 -17.65 28.01
N ARG A 29 3.03 -16.87 27.35
CA ARG A 29 2.84 -15.44 27.64
C ARG A 29 2.22 -15.23 29.02
N GLU A 30 1.12 -15.93 29.34
CA GLU A 30 0.42 -15.79 30.63
C GLU A 30 1.32 -16.14 31.84
N CYS A 31 2.25 -17.08 31.67
CA CYS A 31 3.21 -17.48 32.70
C CYS A 31 4.43 -16.56 32.84
N GLN A 32 4.44 -15.41 32.15
CA GLN A 32 5.58 -14.51 32.06
C GLN A 32 6.85 -15.20 31.52
N GLY A 33 6.68 -16.12 30.57
CA GLY A 33 7.77 -16.90 29.98
C GLY A 33 8.77 -16.01 29.25
N PHE A 34 8.30 -14.97 28.55
CA PHE A 34 9.17 -14.03 27.85
C PHE A 34 10.06 -13.25 28.82
N GLU A 35 9.50 -12.69 29.91
CA GLU A 35 10.28 -11.93 30.90
C GLU A 35 11.30 -12.82 31.61
N LYS A 36 10.93 -14.05 31.96
CA LYS A 36 11.84 -15.00 32.64
C LYS A 36 13.03 -15.39 31.75
N VAL A 37 12.78 -15.70 30.48
CA VAL A 37 13.85 -16.06 29.52
C VAL A 37 14.71 -14.83 29.18
N LEU A 38 14.12 -13.64 29.08
CA LEU A 38 14.85 -12.40 28.85
C LEU A 38 15.75 -12.05 30.05
N ASN A 39 15.25 -12.20 31.28
CA ASN A 39 16.04 -12.02 32.50
C ASN A 39 17.18 -13.03 32.59
N PHE A 40 16.93 -14.29 32.24
CA PHE A 40 17.98 -15.30 32.15
C PHE A 40 19.08 -14.88 31.16
N LEU A 41 18.69 -14.36 30.00
CA LEU A 41 19.60 -13.87 28.98
C LEU A 41 20.40 -12.64 29.46
N TYR A 42 19.78 -11.72 30.22
CA TYR A 42 20.47 -10.58 30.82
C TYR A 42 21.50 -10.98 31.87
N MET A 43 21.12 -11.84 32.82
CA MET A 43 21.99 -12.32 33.89
C MET A 43 23.20 -13.09 33.34
N PHE A 44 23.02 -13.85 32.27
CA PHE A 44 24.08 -14.68 31.71
C PHE A 44 25.16 -13.89 30.95
N PHE A 45 24.86 -12.68 30.47
CA PHE A 45 25.75 -11.94 29.55
C PHE A 45 26.16 -10.54 30.00
N LEU A 46 25.39 -9.86 30.85
CA LEU A 46 25.81 -8.56 31.41
C LEU A 46 26.71 -8.71 32.65
N ASP A 47 26.60 -9.81 33.40
CA ASP A 47 27.39 -10.01 34.63
C ASP A 47 28.82 -10.55 34.36
N ASN A 48 29.11 -11.03 33.14
CA ASN A 48 30.44 -11.52 32.76
C ASN A 48 31.50 -10.41 32.54
N GLU A 49 31.19 -9.14 32.83
CA GLU A 49 32.19 -8.05 32.79
C GLU A 49 33.27 -8.15 33.90
N ASN A 50 33.07 -8.99 34.94
CA ASN A 50 33.89 -8.94 36.16
C ASN A 50 34.99 -10.01 36.34
N GLU A 51 35.11 -11.04 35.50
CA GLU A 51 36.11 -12.11 35.72
C GLU A 51 37.22 -12.13 34.66
N ASN A 52 38.26 -11.32 34.93
CA ASN A 52 39.57 -11.40 34.29
C ASN A 52 40.32 -12.67 34.74
N THR A 53 40.05 -13.85 34.16
CA THR A 53 40.99 -14.99 34.24
C THR A 53 40.87 -16.00 33.09
N GLN A 54 42.03 -16.25 32.44
CA GLN A 54 42.45 -17.41 31.60
C GLN A 54 41.87 -17.58 30.17
N LYS A 55 42.74 -17.48 29.16
CA LYS A 55 42.41 -17.21 27.74
C LYS A 55 42.06 -18.41 26.84
N ASP A 56 42.25 -19.66 27.27
CA ASP A 56 42.07 -20.83 26.39
C ASP A 56 40.83 -21.69 26.73
N GLN A 57 40.39 -21.77 28.00
CA GLN A 57 39.10 -22.36 28.38
C GLN A 57 37.90 -21.45 28.05
N GLN A 58 38.15 -20.13 27.97
CA GLN A 58 37.15 -19.13 27.60
C GLN A 58 36.59 -19.30 26.18
N TYR A 59 37.32 -19.89 25.23
CA TYR A 59 36.83 -19.99 23.83
C TYR A 59 35.73 -21.04 23.66
N GLU A 60 35.82 -22.19 24.33
CA GLU A 60 34.76 -23.22 24.30
C GLU A 60 33.53 -22.74 25.07
N ASP A 61 33.72 -22.14 26.25
CA ASP A 61 32.63 -21.56 27.04
C ASP A 61 31.94 -20.40 26.29
N TYR A 62 32.71 -19.58 25.56
CA TYR A 62 32.17 -18.50 24.74
C TYR A 62 31.38 -19.03 23.54
N GLN A 63 31.85 -20.09 22.85
CA GLN A 63 31.07 -20.71 21.77
C GLN A 63 29.79 -21.37 22.28
N GLN A 64 29.84 -22.03 23.45
CA GLN A 64 28.66 -22.60 24.09
C GLN A 64 27.67 -21.49 24.50
N SER A 65 28.15 -20.35 25.00
CA SER A 65 27.32 -19.19 25.34
C SER A 65 26.59 -18.60 24.12
N ILE A 66 27.25 -18.56 22.95
CA ILE A 66 26.61 -18.14 21.68
C ILE A 66 25.53 -19.14 21.27
N GLN A 67 25.75 -20.44 21.44
CA GLN A 67 24.73 -21.45 21.12
C GLN A 67 23.50 -21.36 22.04
N VAL A 68 23.69 -21.00 23.31
CA VAL A 68 22.57 -20.71 24.23
C VAL A 68 21.78 -19.50 23.72
N ILE A 69 22.44 -18.41 23.29
CA ILE A 69 21.75 -17.25 22.70
C ILE A 69 21.00 -17.63 21.43
N CYS A 70 21.63 -18.38 20.52
CA CYS A 70 20.95 -18.87 19.32
C CYS A 70 19.68 -19.63 19.70
N SER A 71 19.77 -20.53 20.69
CA SER A 71 18.63 -21.33 21.17
C SER A 71 17.53 -20.48 21.82
N ILE A 72 17.90 -19.40 22.51
CA ILE A 72 16.93 -18.47 23.09
C ILE A 72 16.23 -17.65 22.00
N PHE A 73 16.97 -17.12 21.03
CA PHE A 73 16.37 -16.37 19.92
C PHE A 73 15.50 -17.27 19.04
N THR A 74 15.85 -18.55 18.86
CA THR A 74 14.99 -19.48 18.14
C THR A 74 13.73 -19.82 18.93
N LEU A 75 13.85 -20.00 20.25
CA LEU A 75 12.69 -20.13 21.13
C LEU A 75 11.77 -18.91 21.00
N PHE A 76 12.30 -17.69 21.15
CA PHE A 76 11.50 -16.47 20.98
C PHE A 76 10.86 -16.37 19.60
N SER A 77 11.63 -16.65 18.54
CA SER A 77 11.14 -16.62 17.17
C SER A 77 9.97 -17.57 16.99
N THR A 78 10.07 -18.81 17.51
CA THR A 78 8.97 -19.77 17.47
C THR A 78 7.78 -19.35 18.32
N ALA A 79 8.02 -18.77 19.50
CA ALA A 79 6.98 -18.35 20.44
C ALA A 79 6.16 -17.14 19.94
N ILE A 80 6.74 -16.35 19.04
CA ILE A 80 6.14 -15.15 18.45
C ILE A 80 5.55 -15.46 17.08
N SER A 81 6.18 -16.35 16.31
CA SER A 81 5.82 -16.61 14.91
C SER A 81 4.33 -16.94 14.75
N TRP A 82 3.67 -16.22 13.84
CA TRP A 82 2.25 -16.37 13.52
C TRP A 82 1.28 -16.20 14.70
N ASN A 83 1.74 -15.69 15.86
CA ASN A 83 0.91 -15.29 16.98
C ASN A 83 1.06 -13.78 17.23
N PRO A 84 0.11 -12.99 16.73
CA PRO A 84 0.28 -11.56 16.64
C PRO A 84 0.06 -10.84 17.99
N PHE A 85 -0.56 -11.52 18.97
CA PHE A 85 -0.61 -11.05 20.37
C PHE A 85 0.71 -11.30 21.12
N ASN A 86 1.39 -12.42 20.86
CA ASN A 86 2.70 -12.68 21.45
C ASN A 86 3.76 -11.73 20.90
N SER A 87 3.71 -11.41 19.60
CA SER A 87 4.54 -10.37 18.99
C SER A 87 4.37 -9.04 19.71
N TYR A 88 3.13 -8.55 19.77
CA TYR A 88 2.83 -7.28 20.43
C TYR A 88 3.28 -7.27 21.89
N HIS A 89 3.00 -8.35 22.64
CA HIS A 89 3.42 -8.43 24.03
C HIS A 89 4.95 -8.37 24.16
N PHE A 90 5.66 -9.16 23.36
CA PHE A 90 7.12 -9.23 23.42
C PHE A 90 7.78 -7.89 23.12
N PHE A 91 7.41 -7.20 22.04
CA PHE A 91 8.10 -5.97 21.66
C PHE A 91 7.66 -4.73 22.47
N HIS A 92 6.44 -4.71 23.02
CA HIS A 92 5.97 -3.61 23.84
C HIS A 92 6.30 -3.75 25.34
N TYR A 93 6.29 -4.97 25.88
CA TYR A 93 6.52 -5.20 27.31
C TYR A 93 7.90 -5.80 27.62
N CYS A 94 8.55 -6.50 26.68
CA CYS A 94 9.91 -7.01 26.86
C CYS A 94 10.92 -6.08 26.18
N ASP A 95 11.81 -5.48 26.96
CA ASP A 95 12.87 -4.63 26.40
C ASP A 95 14.02 -5.50 25.87
N ILE A 96 13.91 -6.00 24.63
CA ILE A 96 15.02 -6.67 23.94
C ILE A 96 16.02 -5.66 23.35
N SER A 97 15.62 -4.39 23.23
CA SER A 97 16.42 -3.36 22.58
C SER A 97 17.66 -3.02 23.39
N SER A 98 17.54 -2.97 24.71
CA SER A 98 18.68 -2.70 25.59
C SER A 98 19.69 -3.84 25.61
N PHE A 99 19.26 -5.12 25.55
CA PHE A 99 20.17 -6.24 25.33
C PHE A 99 20.93 -6.08 24.03
N ILE A 100 20.21 -5.95 22.90
CA ILE A 100 20.79 -5.86 21.56
C ILE A 100 21.85 -4.76 21.49
N LEU A 101 21.61 -3.60 22.09
CA LEU A 101 22.54 -2.47 22.09
C LEU A 101 23.73 -2.64 23.04
N LYS A 102 23.56 -3.34 24.16
CA LYS A 102 24.61 -3.54 25.19
C LYS A 102 25.41 -4.83 25.01
N THR A 103 25.01 -5.72 24.10
CA THR A 103 25.71 -7.00 23.90
C THR A 103 27.19 -6.83 23.54
N THR A 104 28.04 -7.64 24.18
CA THR A 104 29.47 -7.77 23.84
C THR A 104 29.68 -8.44 22.48
N LEU A 105 28.67 -9.18 21.98
CA LEU A 105 28.65 -9.83 20.66
C LEU A 105 28.84 -8.86 19.50
N LEU A 106 28.38 -7.61 19.64
CA LEU A 106 28.56 -6.57 18.62
C LEU A 106 30.04 -6.32 18.28
N GLN A 107 30.94 -6.52 19.25
CA GLN A 107 32.37 -6.26 19.09
C GLN A 107 33.16 -7.53 18.79
N ASN A 108 32.76 -8.65 19.39
CA ASN A 108 33.54 -9.89 19.37
C ASN A 108 33.20 -10.77 18.15
N GLU A 109 31.92 -11.02 17.88
CA GLU A 109 31.44 -11.92 16.80
C GLU A 109 30.24 -11.28 16.05
N PRO A 110 30.47 -10.16 15.32
CA PRO A 110 29.41 -9.43 14.65
C PRO A 110 28.70 -10.24 13.56
N GLU A 111 29.35 -11.24 12.96
CA GLU A 111 28.75 -12.04 11.90
C GLU A 111 27.66 -12.98 12.41
N THR A 112 27.93 -13.69 13.53
CA THR A 112 26.95 -14.57 14.16
C THR A 112 25.78 -13.74 14.69
N PHE A 113 26.04 -12.56 15.25
CA PHE A 113 25.00 -11.66 15.73
C PHE A 113 24.07 -11.18 14.61
N ILE A 114 24.61 -10.75 13.48
CA ILE A 114 23.79 -10.37 12.31
C ILE A 114 22.98 -11.59 11.82
N GLY A 115 23.60 -12.78 11.79
CA GLY A 115 22.91 -14.03 11.45
C GLY A 115 21.75 -14.36 12.40
N ILE A 116 21.93 -14.20 13.71
CA ILE A 116 20.89 -14.41 14.73
C ILE A 116 19.71 -13.46 14.47
N LEU A 117 19.97 -12.18 14.25
CA LEU A 117 18.91 -11.18 14.02
C LEU A 117 18.09 -11.48 12.76
N PHE A 118 18.75 -11.87 11.65
CA PHE A 118 18.03 -12.26 10.43
C PHE A 118 17.33 -13.62 10.55
N SER A 119 17.91 -14.57 11.30
CA SER A 119 17.25 -15.85 11.60
C SER A 119 15.96 -15.64 12.39
N PHE A 120 15.97 -14.68 13.32
CA PHE A 120 14.81 -14.30 14.10
C PHE A 120 13.77 -13.55 13.26
N ALA A 121 14.19 -12.70 12.33
CA ALA A 121 13.29 -12.00 11.41
C ALA A 121 12.55 -12.95 10.44
N LEU A 122 13.26 -13.96 9.93
CA LEU A 122 12.77 -14.94 8.95
C LEU A 122 12.19 -16.21 9.60
N ASN A 123 12.39 -16.42 10.90
CA ASN A 123 12.08 -17.64 11.63
C ASN A 123 12.72 -18.91 11.02
N ASP A 124 13.95 -18.80 10.53
CA ASP A 124 14.73 -19.92 9.99
C ASP A 124 16.17 -19.91 10.53
N GLU A 125 16.53 -21.01 11.19
CA GLU A 125 17.81 -21.23 11.84
C GLU A 125 18.98 -21.32 10.86
N SER A 126 18.72 -21.72 9.61
CA SER A 126 19.72 -21.86 8.57
C SER A 126 20.51 -20.55 8.33
N PHE A 127 19.88 -19.40 8.59
CA PHE A 127 20.49 -18.09 8.40
C PHE A 127 21.49 -17.68 9.48
N GLN A 128 21.54 -18.37 10.64
CA GLN A 128 22.45 -18.01 11.73
C GLN A 128 23.93 -18.09 11.33
N SER A 129 24.30 -19.09 10.53
CA SER A 129 25.67 -19.30 10.05
C SER A 129 25.98 -18.56 8.73
N SER A 130 24.97 -17.92 8.11
CA SER A 130 25.09 -17.41 6.75
C SER A 130 26.14 -16.31 6.61
N PHE A 131 26.19 -15.35 7.54
CA PHE A 131 27.19 -14.28 7.47
C PHE A 131 28.62 -14.75 7.78
N ARG A 132 28.78 -15.82 8.57
CA ARG A 132 30.08 -16.47 8.80
C ARG A 132 30.61 -17.10 7.52
N SER A 133 29.77 -17.85 6.81
CA SER A 133 30.16 -18.42 5.52
C SER A 133 30.47 -17.36 4.46
N ILE A 134 29.75 -16.23 4.45
CA ILE A 134 30.05 -15.11 3.54
C ILE A 134 31.44 -14.52 3.86
N LYS A 135 31.78 -14.35 5.14
CA LYS A 135 33.12 -13.89 5.56
C LYS A 135 34.23 -14.83 5.10
N GLU A 136 34.02 -16.13 5.26
CA GLU A 136 34.97 -17.17 4.84
C GLU A 136 35.17 -17.16 3.32
N GLN A 137 34.09 -17.09 2.54
CA GLN A 137 34.14 -17.03 1.07
C GLN A 137 34.77 -15.73 0.53
N LEU A 138 34.61 -14.61 1.25
CA LEU A 138 35.23 -13.34 0.89
C LEU A 138 36.73 -13.29 1.25
N ASN A 139 37.28 -14.33 1.92
CA ASN A 139 38.67 -14.40 2.36
C ASN A 139 39.15 -13.15 3.13
N ILE A 140 38.27 -12.55 3.93
CA ILE A 140 38.57 -11.30 4.67
C ILE A 140 39.42 -11.64 5.91
N LYS A 141 40.74 -11.79 5.73
CA LYS A 141 41.69 -12.15 6.79
C LYS A 141 42.36 -10.92 7.44
N ASN A 142 41.57 -10.00 7.98
CA ASN A 142 42.03 -8.74 8.63
C ASN A 142 42.40 -7.62 7.66
N TYR A 143 41.54 -6.59 7.55
CA TYR A 143 42.01 -5.24 7.27
C TYR A 143 41.13 -4.19 7.95
N THR A 144 41.85 -3.28 8.61
CA THR A 144 41.49 -1.95 9.14
C THR A 144 41.09 -0.94 8.06
N ASN A 145 40.66 -1.38 6.88
CA ASN A 145 40.26 -0.48 5.80
C ASN A 145 38.81 -0.06 5.97
N LYS A 146 38.61 1.20 6.35
CA LYS A 146 37.28 1.82 6.51
C LYS A 146 36.43 1.74 5.21
N LYS A 147 37.01 1.53 4.02
CA LYS A 147 36.31 1.46 2.72
C LYS A 147 36.62 0.18 1.94
N LEU A 148 35.58 -0.52 1.49
CA LEU A 148 35.70 -1.67 0.59
C LEU A 148 36.02 -1.27 -0.85
N GLN A 149 36.83 -2.09 -1.50
CA GLN A 149 37.09 -2.02 -2.94
C GLN A 149 35.84 -2.45 -3.73
N LYS A 150 35.64 -1.92 -4.94
CA LYS A 150 34.44 -2.23 -5.76
C LYS A 150 34.33 -3.73 -6.11
N GLN A 151 35.44 -4.41 -6.38
CA GLN A 151 35.45 -5.84 -6.73
C GLN A 151 34.98 -6.74 -5.58
N THR A 152 35.34 -6.42 -4.33
CA THR A 152 34.86 -7.18 -3.16
C THR A 152 33.40 -6.89 -2.86
N PHE A 153 32.93 -5.68 -3.17
CA PHE A 153 31.52 -5.31 -3.07
C PHE A 153 30.64 -6.09 -4.07
N ASP A 154 31.07 -6.24 -5.32
CA ASP A 154 30.31 -6.98 -6.32
C ASP A 154 30.18 -8.47 -5.95
N LYS A 155 31.29 -9.09 -5.50
CA LYS A 155 31.26 -10.47 -4.96
C LYS A 155 30.33 -10.61 -3.74
N LEU A 156 30.39 -9.66 -2.81
CA LEU A 156 29.52 -9.67 -1.62
C LEU A 156 28.04 -9.57 -2.02
N LYS A 157 27.73 -8.75 -3.02
CA LYS A 157 26.37 -8.62 -3.57
C LYS A 157 25.87 -9.91 -4.22
N GLU A 158 26.74 -10.64 -4.93
CA GLU A 158 26.41 -11.95 -5.50
C GLU A 158 26.14 -12.99 -4.41
N LEU A 159 27.05 -13.14 -3.43
CA LEU A 159 26.89 -14.09 -2.33
C LEU A 159 25.63 -13.85 -1.49
N ILE A 160 25.26 -12.58 -1.27
CA ILE A 160 24.01 -12.25 -0.57
C ILE A 160 22.79 -12.60 -1.41
N LYS A 161 22.83 -12.38 -2.73
CA LYS A 161 21.73 -12.75 -3.63
C LYS A 161 21.56 -14.27 -3.75
N GLU A 162 22.63 -15.05 -3.60
CA GLU A 162 22.55 -16.51 -3.57
C GLU A 162 21.90 -17.02 -2.27
N LYS A 163 22.20 -16.40 -1.13
CA LYS A 163 21.69 -16.82 0.18
C LYS A 163 20.31 -16.29 0.54
N PHE A 164 20.03 -15.05 0.17
CA PHE A 164 18.77 -14.38 0.49
C PHE A 164 18.00 -14.11 -0.79
N SER A 165 16.79 -14.64 -0.84
CA SER A 165 15.91 -14.57 -2.00
C SER A 165 14.66 -13.74 -1.71
N GLU A 166 13.97 -13.33 -2.79
CA GLU A 166 12.65 -12.69 -2.71
C GLU A 166 11.57 -13.59 -2.08
N LYS A 167 11.80 -14.90 -2.06
CA LYS A 167 10.88 -15.88 -1.50
C LYS A 167 10.97 -15.97 0.02
N ASP A 168 12.05 -15.44 0.60
CA ASP A 168 12.25 -15.48 2.03
C ASP A 168 11.32 -14.44 2.68
N ILE A 169 10.31 -14.93 3.38
CA ILE A 169 9.24 -14.10 3.95
C ILE A 169 9.64 -13.65 5.35
N ILE A 170 9.52 -12.35 5.60
CA ILE A 170 9.73 -11.78 6.92
C ILE A 170 8.49 -12.08 7.78
N ILE A 171 8.69 -12.88 8.84
CA ILE A 171 7.62 -13.27 9.78
C ILE A 171 7.58 -12.32 10.97
N ASN A 172 8.74 -11.90 11.48
CA ASN A 172 8.87 -11.03 12.65
C ASN A 172 9.46 -9.66 12.23
N PRO A 173 8.66 -8.73 11.69
CA PRO A 173 9.17 -7.50 11.08
C PRO A 173 9.53 -6.40 12.09
N GLU A 174 9.06 -6.49 13.33
CA GLU A 174 9.31 -5.52 14.41
C GLU A 174 10.79 -5.44 14.83
N ILE A 175 11.60 -6.45 14.49
CA ILE A 175 13.06 -6.44 14.73
C ILE A 175 13.84 -5.60 13.69
N LEU A 176 13.26 -5.33 12.52
CA LEU A 176 13.96 -4.65 11.41
C LEU A 176 14.50 -3.25 11.79
N PRO A 177 13.75 -2.41 12.54
CA PRO A 177 14.26 -1.12 13.00
C PRO A 177 15.49 -1.26 13.90
N LEU A 178 15.49 -2.26 14.78
CA LEU A 178 16.61 -2.57 15.66
C LEU A 178 17.83 -3.01 14.86
N ILE A 179 17.65 -3.81 13.81
CA ILE A 179 18.75 -4.19 12.89
C ILE A 179 19.38 -2.95 12.25
N LEU A 180 18.57 -1.98 11.79
CA LEU A 180 19.11 -0.73 11.24
C LEU A 180 19.80 0.11 12.31
N LEU A 181 19.27 0.20 13.53
CA LEU A 181 19.91 0.93 14.63
C LEU A 181 21.28 0.32 14.96
N VAL A 182 21.36 -1.00 15.10
CA VAL A 182 22.60 -1.75 15.29
C VAL A 182 23.58 -1.53 14.14
N GLN A 183 23.09 -1.48 12.91
CA GLN A 183 23.93 -1.26 11.73
C GLN A 183 24.79 0.01 11.85
N LYS A 184 24.33 1.07 12.55
CA LYS A 184 25.10 2.30 12.79
C LYS A 184 26.32 2.08 13.69
N ASN A 185 26.26 1.09 14.59
CA ASN A 185 27.26 0.86 15.62
C ASN A 185 28.45 0.01 15.10
N PHE A 186 28.33 -0.63 13.93
CA PHE A 186 29.42 -1.40 13.35
C PHE A 186 30.55 -0.50 12.82
N LYS A 187 31.79 -0.78 13.26
CA LYS A 187 33.00 -0.06 12.85
C LYS A 187 33.40 -0.35 11.40
N LEU A 188 33.16 -1.57 10.92
CA LEU A 188 33.57 -2.03 9.59
C LEU A 188 32.47 -1.75 8.55
N SER A 189 32.85 -1.27 7.36
CA SER A 189 31.90 -0.96 6.29
C SER A 189 31.24 -2.19 5.68
N TRP A 190 31.86 -3.38 5.78
CA TRP A 190 31.29 -4.56 5.12
C TRP A 190 30.10 -5.13 5.89
N HIS A 191 30.14 -5.12 7.23
CA HIS A 191 28.97 -5.43 8.07
C HIS A 191 27.83 -4.45 7.82
N ARG A 192 28.16 -3.15 7.68
CA ARG A 192 27.18 -2.12 7.35
C ARG A 192 26.52 -2.34 6.00
N LEU A 193 27.31 -2.69 4.99
CA LEU A 193 26.85 -2.92 3.62
C LEU A 193 26.14 -4.26 3.46
N SER A 194 26.53 -5.30 4.19
CA SER A 194 25.90 -6.62 4.11
C SER A 194 24.43 -6.54 4.57
N ILE A 195 24.15 -5.84 5.67
CA ILE A 195 22.78 -5.60 6.15
C ILE A 195 21.93 -4.83 5.12
N LEU A 196 22.50 -3.80 4.49
CA LEU A 196 21.77 -3.04 3.48
C LEU A 196 21.52 -3.85 2.21
N LEU A 197 22.45 -4.74 1.85
CA LEU A 197 22.31 -5.62 0.71
C LEU A 197 21.33 -6.76 0.98
N THR A 198 21.26 -7.32 2.19
CA THR A 198 20.22 -8.28 2.55
C THR A 198 18.84 -7.64 2.53
N PHE A 199 18.70 -6.40 3.02
CA PHE A 199 17.44 -5.66 2.88
C PHE A 199 17.05 -5.49 1.41
N ASN A 200 18.03 -5.22 0.54
CA ASN A 200 17.78 -5.05 -0.89
C ASN A 200 17.47 -6.38 -1.60
N SER A 201 18.04 -7.51 -1.16
CA SER A 201 17.72 -8.84 -1.72
C SER A 201 16.36 -9.36 -1.25
N LEU A 202 16.01 -9.15 0.02
CA LEU A 202 14.69 -9.49 0.57
C LEU A 202 13.55 -8.70 -0.08
N LEU A 203 13.82 -7.44 -0.48
CA LEU A 203 12.89 -6.64 -1.28
C LEU A 203 12.92 -6.98 -2.77
N GLY A 204 14.05 -7.48 -3.27
CA GLY A 204 14.23 -7.94 -4.64
C GLY A 204 13.95 -6.94 -5.76
N ASP A 205 13.90 -7.45 -6.99
CA ASP A 205 13.47 -6.76 -8.20
C ASP A 205 11.97 -6.97 -8.48
N CYS A 206 11.39 -8.11 -8.06
CA CYS A 206 9.95 -8.34 -8.01
C CYS A 206 9.46 -8.28 -6.56
N ILE A 207 8.93 -7.12 -6.18
CA ILE A 207 8.61 -6.79 -4.79
C ILE A 207 7.61 -7.78 -4.21
N SER A 208 8.08 -8.67 -3.34
CA SER A 208 7.20 -9.44 -2.48
C SER A 208 6.44 -8.43 -1.61
N LYS A 209 5.15 -8.27 -1.90
CA LYS A 209 4.29 -7.29 -1.19
C LYS A 209 4.27 -7.56 0.32
N ILE A 210 4.47 -8.81 0.75
CA ILE A 210 4.63 -9.20 2.16
C ILE A 210 5.82 -8.47 2.79
N ASN A 211 7.01 -8.61 2.20
CA ASN A 211 8.21 -7.98 2.75
C ASN A 211 8.10 -6.46 2.64
N LEU A 212 7.57 -5.94 1.53
CA LEU A 212 7.33 -4.50 1.38
C LEU A 212 6.48 -3.95 2.53
N VAL A 213 5.34 -4.58 2.83
CA VAL A 213 4.43 -4.17 3.91
C VAL A 213 5.12 -4.30 5.28
N ALA A 214 5.88 -5.38 5.50
CA ALA A 214 6.69 -5.56 6.70
C ALA A 214 7.67 -4.39 6.92
N PHE A 215 8.37 -3.95 5.87
CA PHE A 215 9.27 -2.80 5.97
C PHE A 215 8.52 -1.47 6.18
N THR A 216 7.41 -1.24 5.45
CA THR A 216 6.69 0.04 5.53
C THR A 216 5.97 0.25 6.85
N ASN A 217 5.37 -0.80 7.42
CA ASN A 217 4.62 -0.69 8.67
C ASN A 217 5.52 -0.48 9.89
N ASN A 218 6.79 -0.89 9.83
CA ASN A 218 7.75 -0.79 10.92
C ASN A 218 8.67 0.44 10.82
N GLU A 219 8.20 1.56 10.25
CA GLU A 219 8.91 2.86 10.20
C GLU A 219 10.32 2.83 9.56
N ILE A 220 10.66 1.79 8.80
CA ILE A 220 11.96 1.68 8.11
C ILE A 220 12.18 2.84 7.13
N PRO A 221 11.20 3.25 6.30
CA PRO A 221 11.34 4.42 5.45
C PRO A 221 11.70 5.69 6.24
N SER A 222 11.06 5.89 7.40
CA SER A 222 11.29 7.05 8.27
C SER A 222 12.72 7.08 8.81
N ILE A 223 13.26 5.94 9.23
CA ILE A 223 14.64 5.79 9.70
C ILE A 223 15.63 6.10 8.56
N ILE A 224 15.39 5.56 7.36
CA ILE A 224 16.26 5.79 6.19
C ILE A 224 16.23 7.26 5.75
N ILE A 225 15.05 7.89 5.72
CA ILE A 225 14.90 9.32 5.35
C ILE A 225 15.66 10.22 6.31
N LYS A 226 15.52 9.99 7.62
CA LYS A 226 16.25 10.75 8.65
C LYS A 226 17.76 10.57 8.49
N ARG A 227 18.24 9.38 8.13
CA ARG A 227 19.67 9.13 7.88
C ARG A 227 20.20 9.79 6.62
N LEU A 228 19.42 9.81 5.53
CA LEU A 228 19.86 10.36 4.25
C LEU A 228 19.86 11.88 4.24
N PHE A 229 18.89 12.52 4.88
CA PHE A 229 18.61 13.96 4.72
C PHE A 229 18.66 14.77 6.01
N ASN A 230 18.95 14.17 7.17
CA ASN A 230 19.26 14.96 8.35
C ASN A 230 20.74 15.35 8.38
N ASN A 231 21.03 16.60 8.74
CA ASN A 231 22.38 17.17 8.69
C ASN A 231 23.26 16.67 9.86
N ASP A 232 22.66 16.00 10.86
CA ASP A 232 23.31 15.66 12.14
C ASP A 232 23.92 14.25 12.18
N SER A 233 23.86 13.47 11.10
CA SER A 233 24.41 12.11 11.09
C SER A 233 25.64 12.00 10.19
N ILE A 234 26.75 11.57 10.81
CA ILE A 234 27.88 10.77 10.31
C ILE A 234 28.06 10.80 8.79
N ILE A 235 29.23 11.23 8.30
CA ILE A 235 29.62 11.15 6.89
C ILE A 235 29.40 9.72 6.39
N LEU A 236 28.26 9.50 5.72
CA LEU A 236 27.90 8.20 5.15
C LEU A 236 28.88 7.86 4.05
N ASP A 237 29.31 6.60 3.99
CA ASP A 237 30.10 6.13 2.87
C ASP A 237 29.26 6.24 1.58
N PRO A 238 29.86 6.67 0.45
CA PRO A 238 29.12 6.93 -0.79
C PRO A 238 28.39 5.68 -1.31
N MET A 239 28.91 4.48 -1.03
CA MET A 239 28.26 3.22 -1.38
C MET A 239 27.02 2.95 -0.52
N GLU A 240 27.09 3.21 0.79
CA GLU A 240 25.94 3.07 1.69
C GLU A 240 24.83 4.04 1.30
N ARG A 241 25.18 5.29 1.02
CA ARG A 241 24.26 6.31 0.56
C ARG A 241 23.56 5.89 -0.74
N LYS A 242 24.29 5.30 -1.69
CA LYS A 242 23.71 4.79 -2.95
C LYS A 242 22.71 3.66 -2.71
N ILE A 243 23.00 2.70 -1.83
CA ILE A 243 22.09 1.58 -1.53
C ILE A 243 20.87 2.08 -0.77
N LEU A 244 21.03 2.97 0.21
CA LEU A 244 19.92 3.58 0.94
C LEU A 244 18.99 4.36 0.00
N LEU A 245 19.52 5.09 -0.98
CA LEU A 245 18.72 5.74 -2.02
C LEU A 245 17.95 4.73 -2.90
N GLN A 246 18.56 3.60 -3.24
CA GLN A 246 17.87 2.53 -3.98
C GLN A 246 16.76 1.89 -3.15
N LEU A 247 17.03 1.62 -1.87
CA LEU A 247 16.06 1.04 -0.93
C LEU A 247 14.86 1.97 -0.72
N ILE A 248 15.10 3.26 -0.45
CA ILE A 248 13.99 4.19 -0.22
C ILE A 248 13.13 4.38 -1.47
N VAL A 249 13.73 4.35 -2.67
CA VAL A 249 13.00 4.37 -3.95
C VAL A 249 12.08 3.14 -4.10
N LYS A 250 12.53 1.95 -3.68
CA LYS A 250 11.71 0.73 -3.66
C LYS A 250 10.61 0.79 -2.58
N LEU A 251 10.95 1.25 -1.37
CA LEU A 251 10.02 1.31 -0.24
C LEU A 251 8.91 2.37 -0.42
N CYS A 252 9.19 3.47 -1.13
CA CYS A 252 8.22 4.54 -1.36
C CYS A 252 7.11 4.20 -2.36
N GLN A 253 7.06 2.98 -2.91
CA GLN A 253 6.00 2.58 -3.84
C GLN A 253 4.60 2.64 -3.20
N ASN A 254 4.50 2.32 -1.91
CA ASN A 254 3.27 2.48 -1.12
C ASN A 254 3.15 3.89 -0.51
N GLY A 255 3.96 4.85 -0.95
CA GLY A 255 4.03 6.20 -0.40
C GLY A 255 4.72 6.28 0.95
N LEU A 256 4.64 7.47 1.56
CA LEU A 256 5.29 7.79 2.84
C LEU A 256 4.27 8.36 3.82
N PRO A 257 4.46 8.15 5.14
CA PRO A 257 3.60 8.74 6.14
C PRO A 257 3.72 10.27 6.12
N THR A 258 2.65 10.95 6.54
CA THR A 258 2.52 12.42 6.50
C THR A 258 3.67 13.14 7.20
N LYS A 259 4.16 12.58 8.32
CA LYS A 259 5.27 13.13 9.11
C LYS A 259 6.57 13.20 8.31
N ASP A 260 6.86 12.18 7.51
CA ASP A 260 8.09 12.11 6.72
C ASP A 260 8.02 13.00 5.48
N VAL A 261 6.84 13.06 4.83
CA VAL A 261 6.59 14.01 3.73
C VAL A 261 6.79 15.45 4.22
N PHE A 262 6.25 15.78 5.40
CA PHE A 262 6.47 17.08 6.03
C PHE A 262 7.95 17.38 6.27
N PHE A 263 8.69 16.43 6.86
CA PHE A 263 10.13 16.58 7.10
C PHE A 263 10.90 16.85 5.80
N LEU A 264 10.62 16.09 4.73
CA LEU A 264 11.28 16.26 3.43
C LEU A 264 10.98 17.63 2.80
N ILE A 265 9.72 18.09 2.83
CA ILE A 265 9.34 19.40 2.31
C ILE A 265 9.97 20.52 3.14
N GLN A 266 10.02 20.36 4.47
CA GLN A 266 10.65 21.33 5.36
C GLN A 266 12.16 21.45 5.06
N LYS A 267 12.87 20.33 4.87
CA LYS A 267 14.28 20.33 4.47
C LYS A 267 14.47 20.94 3.08
N PHE A 268 13.60 20.62 2.12
CA PHE A 268 13.63 21.21 0.78
C PHE A 268 13.47 22.73 0.81
N SER A 269 12.60 23.26 1.68
CA SER A 269 12.37 24.71 1.80
C SER A 269 13.60 25.48 2.33
N LYS A 270 14.43 24.83 3.17
CA LYS A 270 15.64 25.43 3.74
C LYS A 270 16.83 25.38 2.77
N ASP A 271 16.98 24.26 2.07
CA ASP A 271 18.12 23.99 1.17
C ASP A 271 17.67 23.81 -0.29
N LEU A 272 16.96 24.81 -0.83
CA LEU A 272 16.51 24.84 -2.21
C LEU A 272 17.70 24.59 -3.16
N THR A 273 17.61 23.49 -3.93
CA THR A 273 18.56 22.97 -4.95
C THR A 273 20.02 22.71 -4.58
N LYS A 274 20.49 23.04 -3.38
CA LYS A 274 21.82 22.59 -2.90
C LYS A 274 21.93 21.06 -2.88
N ASN A 275 20.85 20.38 -2.47
CA ASN A 275 20.76 18.92 -2.47
C ASN A 275 20.06 18.41 -3.74
N LYS A 276 20.83 18.20 -4.82
CA LYS A 276 20.33 17.62 -6.08
C LYS A 276 19.63 16.28 -5.86
N GLU A 277 20.18 15.45 -4.96
CA GLU A 277 19.62 14.14 -4.63
C GLU A 277 18.22 14.24 -4.01
N LEU A 278 18.02 15.12 -3.02
CA LEU A 278 16.71 15.33 -2.39
C LEU A 278 15.68 15.83 -3.41
N THR A 279 16.11 16.74 -4.30
CA THR A 279 15.24 17.26 -5.37
C THR A 279 14.83 16.14 -6.33
N SER A 280 15.77 15.30 -6.76
CA SER A 280 15.48 14.16 -7.63
C SER A 280 14.59 13.12 -6.96
N PHE A 281 14.79 12.88 -5.66
CA PHE A 281 14.00 11.94 -4.88
C PHE A 281 12.56 12.44 -4.68
N LEU A 282 12.35 13.72 -4.35
CA LEU A 282 11.01 14.31 -4.24
C LEU A 282 10.27 14.28 -5.58
N LEU A 283 10.94 14.68 -6.67
CA LEU A 283 10.32 14.61 -8.00
C LEU A 283 9.97 13.17 -8.38
N HIS A 284 10.83 12.21 -8.07
CA HIS A 284 10.54 10.79 -8.25
C HIS A 284 9.31 10.36 -7.43
N LEU A 285 9.28 10.69 -6.13
CA LEU A 285 8.19 10.35 -5.21
C LEU A 285 6.83 10.87 -5.66
N PHE A 286 6.75 12.09 -6.21
CA PHE A 286 5.50 12.66 -6.73
C PHE A 286 5.22 12.30 -8.20
N SER A 287 6.15 11.66 -8.89
CA SER A 287 5.95 11.19 -10.27
C SER A 287 5.40 9.76 -10.35
N GLN A 288 5.49 9.00 -9.27
CA GLN A 288 5.02 7.62 -9.23
C GLN A 288 3.50 7.56 -9.21
N ASN A 289 2.92 6.77 -10.10
CA ASN A 289 1.53 6.39 -10.00
C ASN A 289 1.40 5.36 -8.88
N GLN A 290 0.95 5.79 -7.72
CA GLN A 290 0.76 4.92 -6.57
C GLN A 290 -0.38 3.95 -6.84
N SER A 291 -0.33 2.71 -6.37
CA SER A 291 -1.50 1.81 -6.42
C SER A 291 -2.51 2.20 -5.34
N PRO A 292 -3.81 1.92 -5.48
CA PRO A 292 -4.75 2.10 -4.37
C PRO A 292 -4.38 1.20 -3.18
N SER A 293 -4.79 1.58 -1.98
CA SER A 293 -4.74 0.71 -0.81
C SER A 293 -5.58 -0.54 -1.07
N HIS A 294 -5.04 -1.71 -0.72
CA HIS A 294 -5.67 -2.98 -1.07
C HIS A 294 -5.26 -4.13 -0.14
N ILE A 295 -6.14 -5.12 -0.07
CA ILE A 295 -5.90 -6.39 0.57
C ILE A 295 -5.46 -7.38 -0.50
N GLN A 296 -4.28 -7.97 -0.36
CA GLN A 296 -3.81 -9.02 -1.24
C GLN A 296 -4.07 -10.40 -0.63
N PHE A 297 -4.77 -11.23 -1.38
CA PHE A 297 -4.95 -12.65 -1.11
C PHE A 297 -3.82 -13.41 -1.78
N ASN A 298 -2.95 -14.02 -0.97
CA ASN A 298 -1.83 -14.82 -1.45
C ASN A 298 -2.00 -16.29 -1.03
N LEU A 299 -2.27 -17.14 -2.01
CA LEU A 299 -2.43 -18.57 -1.80
C LEU A 299 -1.10 -19.31 -1.66
N SER A 300 0.04 -18.69 -1.99
CA SER A 300 1.35 -19.34 -1.97
C SER A 300 1.87 -19.65 -0.57
N LEU A 301 1.29 -19.06 0.48
CA LEU A 301 1.73 -19.28 1.87
C LEU A 301 1.15 -20.58 2.44
N HIS A 302 -0.17 -20.65 2.49
CA HIS A 302 -0.91 -21.69 3.21
C HIS A 302 -1.80 -22.55 2.29
N GLY A 303 -1.95 -22.17 1.01
CA GLY A 303 -2.92 -22.76 0.10
C GLY A 303 -4.35 -22.20 0.25
N TYR A 304 -4.59 -21.32 1.22
CA TYR A 304 -5.85 -20.58 1.43
C TYR A 304 -5.57 -19.16 1.93
N SER A 305 -6.43 -18.21 1.58
CA SER A 305 -6.37 -16.82 2.05
C SER A 305 -7.75 -16.19 1.81
N TYR A 306 -8.43 -15.76 2.89
CA TYR A 306 -9.77 -15.24 2.81
C TYR A 306 -10.14 -14.30 3.97
N ILE A 307 -11.22 -13.56 3.78
CA ILE A 307 -11.92 -12.79 4.83
C ILE A 307 -13.28 -13.44 5.05
N GLU A 308 -13.62 -13.71 6.30
CA GLU A 308 -14.90 -14.30 6.70
C GLU A 308 -15.74 -13.31 7.49
N PHE A 309 -16.96 -13.06 7.01
CA PHE A 309 -18.01 -12.42 7.79
C PHE A 309 -19.02 -13.49 8.23
N PRO A 310 -19.23 -13.68 9.54
CA PRO A 310 -20.09 -14.75 10.06
C PRO A 310 -21.58 -14.48 9.81
N SER A 311 -21.96 -13.22 9.64
CA SER A 311 -23.34 -12.83 9.31
C SER A 311 -23.37 -11.51 8.54
N LEU A 312 -24.30 -11.40 7.59
CA LEU A 312 -24.66 -10.14 6.94
C LEU A 312 -25.74 -9.40 7.76
N HIS A 313 -25.64 -8.07 7.82
CA HIS A 313 -26.58 -7.20 8.55
C HIS A 313 -28.02 -7.23 8.00
N LYS A 314 -28.18 -7.45 6.68
CA LYS A 314 -29.49 -7.56 6.04
C LYS A 314 -29.63 -8.89 5.31
N SER A 315 -30.87 -9.33 5.13
CA SER A 315 -31.20 -10.54 4.37
C SER A 315 -30.68 -10.45 2.93
N PHE A 316 -30.03 -11.50 2.46
CA PHE A 316 -29.57 -11.65 1.10
C PHE A 316 -30.14 -12.97 0.51
N PRO A 317 -30.54 -13.02 -0.76
CA PRO A 317 -30.61 -11.93 -1.74
C PRO A 317 -31.80 -10.98 -1.50
N PRO A 318 -31.70 -9.69 -1.87
CA PRO A 318 -32.82 -8.74 -1.75
C PRO A 318 -33.99 -9.03 -2.69
N LEU A 319 -35.13 -8.37 -2.48
CA LEU A 319 -36.34 -8.61 -3.28
C LEU A 319 -36.34 -7.94 -4.65
N ASN A 320 -35.62 -6.83 -4.83
CA ASN A 320 -35.68 -5.98 -6.03
C ASN A 320 -34.48 -6.15 -6.97
N GLY A 321 -33.64 -7.17 -6.75
CA GLY A 321 -32.34 -7.28 -7.40
C GLY A 321 -31.23 -6.57 -6.63
N TYR A 322 -29.99 -6.77 -7.06
CA TYR A 322 -28.81 -6.18 -6.41
C TYR A 322 -27.69 -5.88 -7.42
N SER A 323 -26.83 -4.96 -7.02
CA SER A 323 -25.60 -4.61 -7.75
C SER A 323 -24.38 -4.86 -6.86
N MET A 324 -23.42 -5.63 -7.36
CA MET A 324 -22.10 -5.84 -6.73
C MET A 324 -21.04 -5.10 -7.52
N LEU A 325 -20.24 -4.30 -6.84
CA LEU A 325 -19.15 -3.50 -7.40
C LEU A 325 -17.84 -3.89 -6.74
N PHE A 326 -16.82 -4.15 -7.55
CA PHE A 326 -15.49 -4.54 -7.09
C PHE A 326 -14.41 -3.70 -7.76
N TRP A 327 -13.41 -3.30 -6.98
CA TRP A 327 -12.11 -2.88 -7.51
C TRP A 327 -11.08 -3.98 -7.23
N ILE A 328 -10.73 -4.72 -8.28
CA ILE A 328 -9.87 -5.91 -8.18
C ILE A 328 -8.69 -5.81 -9.13
N LYS A 329 -7.54 -6.32 -8.70
CA LYS A 329 -6.36 -6.57 -9.54
C LYS A 329 -5.93 -8.02 -9.41
N PHE A 330 -5.77 -8.70 -10.54
CA PHE A 330 -5.20 -10.04 -10.56
C PHE A 330 -3.69 -9.91 -10.72
N ASP A 331 -2.92 -10.33 -9.71
CA ASP A 331 -1.46 -10.23 -9.73
C ASP A 331 -0.85 -11.41 -10.48
N MET A 332 -1.31 -12.64 -10.18
CA MET A 332 -0.83 -13.88 -10.80
C MET A 332 -1.97 -14.90 -10.84
N PHE A 333 -2.20 -15.49 -12.01
CA PHE A 333 -3.10 -16.65 -12.16
C PHE A 333 -2.30 -17.95 -12.07
N ASP A 334 -2.97 -19.03 -11.68
CA ASP A 334 -2.43 -20.39 -11.71
C ASP A 334 -3.12 -21.14 -12.86
N GLU A 335 -2.36 -21.97 -13.56
CA GLU A 335 -2.89 -22.79 -14.66
C GLU A 335 -3.70 -23.98 -14.15
N THR A 336 -3.51 -24.36 -12.87
CA THR A 336 -4.11 -25.56 -12.30
C THR A 336 -5.38 -25.30 -11.50
N LEU A 337 -5.49 -24.14 -10.86
CA LEU A 337 -6.55 -23.79 -9.91
C LEU A 337 -7.38 -22.60 -10.37
N ASP A 338 -8.69 -22.68 -10.12
CA ASP A 338 -9.60 -21.55 -10.32
C ASP A 338 -9.37 -20.49 -9.23
N THR A 339 -9.58 -19.22 -9.56
CA THR A 339 -9.41 -18.11 -8.61
C THR A 339 -10.77 -17.73 -8.02
N ASP A 340 -11.02 -18.14 -6.78
CA ASP A 340 -12.24 -17.77 -6.04
C ASP A 340 -12.15 -16.32 -5.53
N ILE A 341 -13.21 -15.53 -5.80
CA ILE A 341 -13.28 -14.12 -5.42
C ILE A 341 -14.28 -13.90 -4.28
N LEU A 342 -15.52 -14.38 -4.44
CA LEU A 342 -16.61 -14.18 -3.49
C LEU A 342 -17.44 -15.45 -3.37
N SER A 343 -17.75 -15.87 -2.14
CA SER A 343 -18.71 -16.91 -1.84
C SER A 343 -19.67 -16.45 -0.76
N ILE A 344 -20.97 -16.43 -1.07
CA ILE A 344 -22.05 -16.15 -0.12
C ILE A 344 -22.79 -17.46 0.13
N VAL A 345 -22.87 -17.85 1.40
CA VAL A 345 -23.24 -19.19 1.82
C VAL A 345 -24.25 -19.13 2.96
N ASP A 346 -25.24 -20.02 2.94
CA ASP A 346 -26.20 -20.18 4.04
C ASP A 346 -25.60 -21.03 5.19
N ASN A 347 -26.27 -21.07 6.35
CA ASN A 347 -25.86 -21.84 7.54
C ASN A 347 -25.58 -23.33 7.26
N GLN A 348 -26.21 -23.91 6.23
CA GLN A 348 -25.96 -25.29 5.79
C GLN A 348 -24.76 -25.44 4.84
N LYS A 349 -23.92 -24.41 4.69
CA LYS A 349 -22.80 -24.35 3.75
C LYS A 349 -23.19 -24.50 2.26
N LYS A 350 -24.44 -24.19 1.92
CA LYS A 350 -24.91 -24.18 0.53
C LYS A 350 -24.68 -22.80 -0.10
N TYR A 351 -24.07 -22.77 -1.29
CA TYR A 351 -23.83 -21.53 -2.01
C TYR A 351 -25.15 -20.88 -2.45
N ILE A 352 -25.34 -19.63 -2.01
CA ILE A 352 -26.35 -18.71 -2.55
C ILE A 352 -25.77 -18.02 -3.79
N CYS A 353 -24.50 -17.65 -3.73
CA CYS A 353 -23.79 -16.99 -4.81
C CYS A 353 -22.29 -17.31 -4.72
N LYS A 354 -21.67 -17.72 -5.81
CA LYS A 354 -20.22 -17.89 -5.92
C LYS A 354 -19.70 -17.19 -7.18
N LEU A 355 -18.63 -16.43 -7.01
CA LEU A 355 -17.90 -15.73 -8.06
C LEU A 355 -16.46 -16.25 -8.13
N PHE A 356 -16.05 -16.75 -9.29
CA PHE A 356 -14.70 -17.25 -9.51
C PHE A 356 -14.24 -17.05 -10.94
N ILE A 357 -12.93 -17.13 -11.18
CA ILE A 357 -12.32 -17.06 -12.51
C ILE A 357 -11.78 -18.43 -12.90
N GLU A 358 -12.09 -18.84 -14.13
CA GLU A 358 -11.59 -20.09 -14.69
C GLU A 358 -10.08 -20.04 -14.95
N LYS A 359 -9.36 -21.07 -14.55
CA LYS A 359 -7.91 -21.25 -14.77
C LYS A 359 -7.43 -20.97 -16.20
N ASN A 360 -8.10 -21.55 -17.21
CA ASN A 360 -7.62 -21.51 -18.60
C ASN A 360 -8.16 -20.31 -19.38
N SER A 361 -9.48 -20.10 -19.32
CA SER A 361 -10.12 -19.04 -20.10
C SER A 361 -9.91 -17.66 -19.48
N LYS A 362 -9.59 -17.58 -18.18
CA LYS A 362 -9.52 -16.33 -17.41
C LYS A 362 -10.82 -15.51 -17.54
N ASN A 363 -11.93 -16.20 -17.74
CA ASN A 363 -13.27 -15.63 -17.83
C ASN A 363 -13.93 -15.68 -16.45
N LEU A 364 -14.86 -14.75 -16.23
CA LEU A 364 -15.64 -14.69 -15.00
C LEU A 364 -16.77 -15.73 -15.03
N LEU A 365 -16.90 -16.48 -13.95
CA LEU A 365 -18.00 -17.40 -13.71
C LEU A 365 -18.79 -16.96 -12.48
N PHE A 366 -20.11 -17.08 -12.61
CA PHE A 366 -21.06 -16.75 -11.58
C PHE A 366 -22.01 -17.92 -11.37
N GLN A 367 -22.20 -18.35 -10.13
CA GLN A 367 -22.97 -19.53 -9.77
C GLN A 367 -23.98 -19.17 -8.67
N THR A 368 -25.26 -19.45 -8.89
CA THR A 368 -26.35 -19.20 -7.91
C THR A 368 -26.86 -20.48 -7.23
N SER A 369 -26.51 -21.65 -7.76
CA SER A 369 -26.83 -22.95 -7.18
C SER A 369 -25.74 -23.97 -7.54
N SER A 370 -25.64 -25.08 -6.82
CA SER A 370 -24.55 -26.06 -6.98
C SER A 370 -24.42 -26.71 -8.37
N LYS A 371 -25.42 -26.57 -9.26
CA LYS A 371 -25.46 -27.24 -10.57
C LYS A 371 -25.22 -26.33 -11.78
N ASP A 372 -25.62 -25.06 -11.72
CA ASP A 372 -25.59 -24.16 -12.88
C ASP A 372 -24.59 -23.01 -12.69
N HIS A 373 -23.64 -22.86 -13.61
CA HIS A 373 -22.73 -21.73 -13.68
C HIS A 373 -22.96 -20.92 -14.96
N THR A 374 -23.11 -19.61 -14.82
CA THR A 374 -23.12 -18.67 -15.94
C THR A 374 -21.71 -18.17 -16.20
N LYS A 375 -21.20 -18.40 -17.42
CA LYS A 375 -19.87 -17.98 -17.86
C LYS A 375 -19.96 -16.75 -18.75
N PHE A 376 -19.25 -15.69 -18.40
CA PHE A 376 -19.10 -14.50 -19.24
C PHE A 376 -17.97 -14.72 -20.24
N SER A 377 -18.27 -14.69 -21.53
CA SER A 377 -17.32 -15.13 -22.57
C SER A 377 -16.63 -13.99 -23.31
N PHE A 378 -17.20 -12.78 -23.26
CA PHE A 378 -16.72 -11.64 -24.06
C PHE A 378 -15.55 -10.86 -23.45
N TYR A 379 -15.04 -11.23 -22.27
CA TYR A 379 -13.92 -10.54 -21.65
C TYR A 379 -12.95 -11.47 -20.93
N ARG A 380 -11.66 -11.28 -21.20
CA ARG A 380 -10.55 -12.03 -20.60
C ARG A 380 -9.70 -11.11 -19.73
N PHE A 381 -9.54 -11.46 -18.46
CA PHE A 381 -8.70 -10.68 -17.55
C PHE A 381 -7.20 -10.87 -17.83
N LYS A 382 -6.46 -9.79 -17.70
CA LYS A 382 -4.99 -9.76 -17.76
C LYS A 382 -4.40 -9.46 -16.39
N GLU A 383 -3.23 -10.01 -16.13
CA GLU A 383 -2.46 -9.79 -14.91
C GLU A 383 -1.92 -8.36 -14.83
N GLY A 384 -1.74 -7.86 -13.61
CA GLY A 384 -1.08 -6.59 -13.34
C GLY A 384 -1.95 -5.34 -13.45
N GLN A 385 -3.22 -5.46 -13.85
CA GLN A 385 -4.13 -4.32 -14.07
C GLN A 385 -5.28 -4.28 -13.07
N TRP A 386 -5.69 -3.07 -12.69
CA TRP A 386 -6.90 -2.84 -11.88
C TRP A 386 -8.14 -2.82 -12.78
N TYR A 387 -9.17 -3.54 -12.36
CA TYR A 387 -10.47 -3.60 -13.01
C TYR A 387 -11.55 -3.14 -12.04
N HIS A 388 -12.45 -2.29 -12.55
CA HIS A 388 -13.74 -2.04 -11.91
C HIS A 388 -14.75 -3.04 -12.49
N ILE A 389 -15.18 -4.00 -11.68
CA ILE A 389 -16.15 -5.03 -12.10
C ILE A 389 -17.49 -4.68 -11.48
N ALA A 390 -18.54 -4.53 -12.30
CA ALA A 390 -19.92 -4.45 -11.81
C ALA A 390 -20.76 -5.62 -12.32
N LEU A 391 -21.42 -6.29 -11.38
CA LEU A 391 -22.41 -7.34 -11.63
C LEU A 391 -23.77 -6.87 -11.14
N ILE A 392 -24.74 -6.83 -12.05
CA ILE A 392 -26.08 -6.34 -11.74
C ILE A 392 -27.06 -7.47 -12.01
N HIS A 393 -27.67 -7.97 -10.94
CA HIS A 393 -28.65 -9.04 -11.01
C HIS A 393 -30.06 -8.45 -10.89
N GLU A 394 -30.72 -8.32 -12.04
CA GLU A 394 -32.08 -7.85 -12.14
C GLU A 394 -33.07 -8.99 -11.91
N LYS A 395 -33.87 -8.89 -10.86
CA LYS A 395 -34.94 -9.85 -10.61
C LYS A 395 -36.17 -9.48 -11.44
N GLN A 396 -36.56 -10.35 -12.36
CA GLN A 396 -37.79 -10.19 -13.13
C GLN A 396 -38.96 -10.95 -12.48
N LYS A 397 -40.21 -10.50 -12.75
CA LYS A 397 -41.41 -11.11 -12.18
C LYS A 397 -41.86 -12.33 -13.00
N ALA A 398 -42.10 -13.45 -12.31
CA ALA A 398 -42.83 -14.69 -12.62
C ALA A 398 -42.69 -15.41 -13.97
N MET A 399 -42.52 -14.75 -15.11
CA MET A 399 -42.58 -15.39 -16.45
C MET A 399 -41.28 -15.30 -17.27
N THR A 400 -40.32 -14.47 -16.87
CA THR A 400 -39.03 -14.32 -17.56
C THR A 400 -37.86 -14.60 -16.63
N SER A 401 -36.83 -15.27 -17.16
CA SER A 401 -35.58 -15.50 -16.43
C SER A 401 -34.93 -14.17 -16.05
N SER A 402 -34.52 -14.04 -14.79
CA SER A 402 -33.72 -12.90 -14.32
C SER A 402 -32.48 -12.68 -15.18
N LYS A 403 -32.04 -11.43 -15.24
CA LYS A 403 -30.95 -10.98 -16.11
C LYS A 403 -29.77 -10.61 -15.24
N LEU A 404 -28.61 -11.17 -15.54
CA LEU A 404 -27.34 -10.81 -14.93
C LEU A 404 -26.52 -10.06 -15.96
N SER A 405 -26.24 -8.78 -15.70
CA SER A 405 -25.39 -7.96 -16.55
C SER A 405 -24.02 -7.75 -15.94
N PHE A 406 -23.01 -7.79 -16.80
CA PHE A 406 -21.60 -7.69 -16.46
C PHE A 406 -20.99 -6.50 -17.20
N SER A 407 -20.30 -5.66 -16.44
CA SER A 407 -19.56 -4.51 -16.95
C SER A 407 -18.16 -4.47 -16.36
N VAL A 408 -17.21 -3.97 -17.15
CA VAL A 408 -15.82 -3.78 -16.74
C VAL A 408 -15.39 -2.37 -17.13
N ASN A 409 -14.77 -1.67 -16.18
CA ASN A 409 -14.23 -0.33 -16.37
C ASN A 409 -15.27 0.68 -16.89
N GLY A 410 -16.49 0.60 -16.35
CA GLY A 410 -17.64 1.42 -16.76
C GLY A 410 -18.43 0.85 -17.95
N LEU A 411 -17.76 0.11 -18.84
CA LEU A 411 -18.37 -0.37 -20.07
C LEU A 411 -19.18 -1.66 -19.85
N HIS A 412 -20.43 -1.64 -20.29
CA HIS A 412 -21.25 -2.84 -20.39
C HIS A 412 -20.66 -3.81 -21.43
N ILE A 413 -20.45 -5.08 -21.03
CA ILE A 413 -19.86 -6.11 -21.89
C ILE A 413 -20.92 -7.12 -22.31
N GLU A 414 -21.60 -7.74 -21.34
CA GLU A 414 -22.47 -8.88 -21.60
C GLU A 414 -23.66 -8.91 -20.64
N SER A 415 -24.78 -9.43 -21.12
CA SER A 415 -25.98 -9.70 -20.32
C SER A 415 -26.46 -11.12 -20.57
N ILE A 416 -26.52 -11.94 -19.52
CA ILE A 416 -26.90 -13.36 -19.61
C ILE A 416 -28.15 -13.61 -18.77
N LYS A 417 -29.00 -14.54 -19.22
CA LYS A 417 -30.12 -15.06 -18.42
C LYS A 417 -29.56 -15.92 -17.30
N CYS A 418 -29.77 -15.53 -16.05
CA CYS A 418 -29.26 -16.23 -14.87
C CYS A 418 -30.40 -16.35 -13.84
N PRO A 419 -30.67 -17.53 -13.26
CA PRO A 419 -31.73 -17.69 -12.27
C PRO A 419 -31.38 -16.91 -10.99
N TYR A 420 -32.38 -16.22 -10.44
CA TYR A 420 -32.24 -15.45 -9.21
C TYR A 420 -31.99 -16.38 -8.01
N PRO A 421 -31.08 -16.05 -7.06
CA PRO A 421 -30.81 -16.94 -5.95
C PRO A 421 -32.05 -17.14 -5.09
N ILE A 422 -32.16 -18.32 -4.47
CA ILE A 422 -33.31 -18.68 -3.64
C ILE A 422 -33.35 -17.73 -2.44
N ILE A 423 -34.49 -17.07 -2.24
CA ILE A 423 -34.69 -16.14 -1.13
C ILE A 423 -34.72 -16.96 0.15
N ASN A 424 -33.80 -16.67 1.06
CA ASN A 424 -33.76 -17.29 2.36
C ASN A 424 -34.94 -16.79 3.21
N LYS A 425 -35.97 -17.64 3.38
CA LYS A 425 -37.20 -17.29 4.13
C LYS A 425 -37.01 -17.38 5.64
N ASP A 426 -36.01 -18.14 6.08
CA ASP A 426 -35.87 -18.54 7.49
C ASP A 426 -35.01 -17.57 8.34
N LYS A 427 -34.56 -16.45 7.75
CA LYS A 427 -33.67 -15.45 8.40
C LYS A 427 -32.42 -16.08 9.05
N SER A 428 -31.94 -17.22 8.55
CA SER A 428 -30.66 -17.78 9.00
C SER A 428 -29.51 -16.82 8.68
N SER A 429 -28.48 -16.84 9.53
CA SER A 429 -27.26 -16.07 9.30
C SER A 429 -26.62 -16.46 7.97
N ILE A 430 -26.29 -15.46 7.15
CA ILE A 430 -25.64 -15.67 5.85
C ILE A 430 -24.18 -15.31 6.01
N GLN A 431 -23.31 -16.26 5.70
CA GLN A 431 -21.87 -16.09 5.74
C GLN A 431 -21.36 -15.53 4.41
N LEU A 432 -20.38 -14.63 4.49
CA LEU A 432 -19.71 -14.07 3.32
C LEU A 432 -18.21 -14.33 3.42
N PHE A 433 -17.68 -14.99 2.40
CA PHE A 433 -16.26 -15.27 2.23
C PHE A 433 -15.72 -14.49 1.03
N LEU A 434 -14.68 -13.69 1.24
CA LEU A 434 -13.90 -13.07 0.16
C LEU A 434 -12.57 -13.80 0.05
N GLY A 435 -12.24 -14.33 -1.13
CA GLY A 435 -11.08 -15.19 -1.33
C GLY A 435 -11.40 -16.68 -1.23
N THR A 436 -10.35 -17.48 -1.06
CA THR A 436 -10.43 -18.93 -1.10
C THR A 436 -10.43 -19.48 0.32
N PRO A 437 -11.57 -20.01 0.82
CA PRO A 437 -11.66 -20.63 2.15
C PRO A 437 -10.84 -21.91 2.24
N GLN A 438 -10.46 -22.28 3.47
CA GLN A 438 -9.67 -23.49 3.75
C GLN A 438 -10.35 -24.77 3.22
N GLU A 439 -11.67 -24.82 3.21
CA GLU A 439 -12.45 -25.98 2.77
C GLU A 439 -12.31 -26.28 1.27
N LEU A 440 -11.99 -25.26 0.48
CA LEU A 440 -11.73 -25.40 -0.96
C LEU A 440 -10.25 -25.65 -1.26
N CYS A 441 -9.39 -25.69 -0.23
CA CYS A 441 -7.97 -25.93 -0.39
C CYS A 441 -7.71 -27.40 -0.77
N THR A 442 -7.26 -27.63 -2.00
CA THR A 442 -6.83 -28.95 -2.47
C THR A 442 -5.35 -29.23 -2.18
N ARG A 443 -4.52 -28.19 -1.97
CA ARG A 443 -3.06 -28.30 -1.82
C ARG A 443 -2.55 -27.45 -0.66
N TYR A 444 -2.16 -28.10 0.41
CA TYR A 444 -1.53 -27.45 1.57
C TYR A 444 -0.01 -27.38 1.40
N GLY A 445 0.57 -26.19 1.65
CA GLY A 445 2.01 -25.96 1.71
C GLY A 445 2.49 -24.77 0.88
N GLN A 446 3.69 -24.28 1.22
CA GLN A 446 4.32 -23.14 0.56
C GLN A 446 4.56 -23.41 -0.94
N ASP A 447 4.31 -22.41 -1.78
CA ASP A 447 4.54 -22.38 -3.24
C ASP A 447 3.83 -23.47 -4.07
N LYS A 448 2.85 -24.19 -3.50
CA LYS A 448 2.04 -25.17 -4.26
C LYS A 448 0.91 -24.57 -5.09
N SER A 449 0.49 -23.35 -4.71
CA SER A 449 -0.57 -22.57 -5.37
C SER A 449 -0.02 -21.18 -5.63
N LEU A 450 0.01 -20.74 -6.89
CA LEU A 450 0.65 -19.46 -7.27
C LEU A 450 -0.33 -18.30 -7.40
N VAL A 451 -1.63 -18.55 -7.23
CA VAL A 451 -2.69 -17.54 -7.37
C VAL A 451 -2.47 -16.39 -6.37
N LYS A 452 -2.43 -15.17 -6.91
CA LYS A 452 -2.33 -13.92 -6.14
C LYS A 452 -3.27 -12.89 -6.74
N TRP A 453 -4.12 -12.29 -5.92
CA TRP A 453 -5.00 -11.22 -6.35
C TRP A 453 -5.26 -10.21 -5.23
N SER A 454 -5.66 -9.01 -5.60
CA SER A 454 -5.77 -7.84 -4.74
C SER A 454 -7.15 -7.23 -4.83
N LEU A 455 -7.75 -6.90 -3.68
CA LEU A 455 -9.05 -6.24 -3.54
C LEU A 455 -8.86 -4.87 -2.89
N SER A 456 -9.34 -3.80 -3.53
CA SER A 456 -9.29 -2.45 -2.96
C SER A 456 -10.59 -2.09 -2.24
N SER A 457 -11.72 -2.19 -2.94
CA SER A 457 -13.05 -1.96 -2.35
C SER A 457 -14.08 -2.94 -2.90
N PHE A 458 -15.09 -3.21 -2.08
CA PHE A 458 -16.22 -4.07 -2.44
C PHE A 458 -17.51 -3.51 -1.84
N LEU A 459 -18.53 -3.40 -2.67
CA LEU A 459 -19.81 -2.76 -2.37
C LEU A 459 -20.96 -3.60 -2.91
N ILE A 460 -21.98 -3.84 -2.07
CA ILE A 460 -23.25 -4.47 -2.44
C ILE A 460 -24.39 -3.47 -2.19
N ILE A 461 -25.20 -3.22 -3.21
CA ILE A 461 -26.36 -2.33 -3.15
C ILE A 461 -27.64 -3.10 -3.47
N GLU A 462 -28.68 -2.88 -2.68
CA GLU A 462 -30.06 -3.32 -2.83
C GLU A 462 -30.79 -2.50 -3.91
N ASP A 463 -30.21 -2.43 -5.11
CA ASP A 463 -30.84 -1.84 -6.28
C ASP A 463 -30.11 -2.25 -7.57
N VAL A 464 -30.76 -1.99 -8.70
CA VAL A 464 -30.21 -2.13 -10.05
C VAL A 464 -29.60 -0.78 -10.45
N LEU A 465 -28.27 -0.71 -10.59
CA LEU A 465 -27.59 0.52 -10.99
C LEU A 465 -27.65 0.75 -12.49
N ASN A 466 -27.78 2.02 -12.89
CA ASN A 466 -27.73 2.43 -14.29
C ASN A 466 -26.27 2.50 -14.80
N GLU A 467 -26.07 2.28 -16.10
CA GLU A 467 -24.76 2.37 -16.77
C GLU A 467 -24.04 3.71 -16.49
N ASP A 468 -24.76 4.84 -16.51
CA ASP A 468 -24.17 6.17 -16.26
C ASP A 468 -23.59 6.29 -14.83
N ILE A 469 -24.18 5.61 -13.83
CA ILE A 469 -23.68 5.61 -12.44
C ILE A 469 -22.43 4.73 -12.33
N ILE A 470 -22.41 3.60 -13.05
CA ILE A 470 -21.27 2.68 -13.08
C ILE A 470 -20.08 3.34 -13.76
N ASP A 471 -20.31 4.05 -14.86
CA ASP A 471 -19.32 4.89 -15.53
C ASP A 471 -18.77 5.95 -14.57
N LEU A 472 -19.66 6.63 -13.81
CA LEU A 472 -19.23 7.62 -12.81
C LEU A 472 -18.33 7.00 -11.73
N TYR A 473 -18.72 5.85 -11.16
CA TYR A 473 -17.93 5.15 -10.14
C TYR A 473 -16.58 4.68 -10.68
N TYR A 474 -16.51 4.24 -11.94
CA TYR A 474 -15.24 3.95 -12.59
C TYR A 474 -14.35 5.20 -12.69
N HIS A 475 -14.89 6.35 -13.09
CA HIS A 475 -14.14 7.60 -13.25
C HIS A 475 -13.71 8.25 -11.95
N ILE A 476 -14.41 7.99 -10.84
CA ILE A 476 -13.97 8.36 -9.50
C ILE A 476 -12.66 7.63 -9.15
N GLY A 477 -12.46 6.43 -9.71
CA GLY A 477 -11.22 5.67 -9.61
C GLY A 477 -11.10 4.85 -8.31
N PRO A 478 -10.08 3.97 -8.23
CA PRO A 478 -9.93 3.02 -7.12
C PRO A 478 -9.39 3.64 -5.83
N TYR A 479 -8.87 4.88 -5.86
CA TYR A 479 -8.33 5.60 -4.69
C TYR A 479 -9.40 6.25 -3.82
N TYR A 480 -10.67 6.01 -4.15
CA TYR A 480 -11.78 6.62 -3.45
C TYR A 480 -12.13 5.80 -2.21
N ASP A 481 -11.56 6.18 -1.07
CA ASP A 481 -11.77 5.53 0.23
C ASP A 481 -12.98 6.08 1.01
N ARG A 482 -13.71 7.04 0.44
CA ARG A 482 -14.86 7.69 1.10
C ARG A 482 -16.15 6.94 0.87
N ASP A 483 -17.17 7.23 1.67
CA ASP A 483 -18.39 6.43 1.75
C ASP A 483 -19.36 6.55 0.55
N TYR A 484 -18.90 6.96 -0.64
CA TYR A 484 -19.73 7.22 -1.85
C TYR A 484 -20.90 8.22 -1.63
N GLN A 485 -21.01 8.81 -0.43
CA GLN A 485 -22.16 9.55 0.09
C GLN A 485 -22.02 11.07 0.01
N ASN A 486 -21.04 11.66 0.72
CA ASN A 486 -20.96 13.12 0.92
C ASN A 486 -20.27 13.88 -0.22
N THR A 487 -19.53 13.17 -1.06
CA THR A 487 -18.68 13.82 -2.06
C THR A 487 -19.39 13.99 -3.38
N LEU A 488 -20.30 13.12 -3.82
CA LEU A 488 -20.97 13.28 -5.12
C LEU A 488 -21.57 14.69 -5.29
N ASN A 489 -22.32 15.20 -4.31
CA ASN A 489 -22.86 16.58 -4.35
C ASN A 489 -21.80 17.70 -4.31
N ASN A 490 -20.64 17.48 -3.68
CA ASN A 490 -19.54 18.47 -3.57
C ASN A 490 -18.57 18.42 -4.77
N LEU A 491 -18.29 17.21 -5.27
CA LEU A 491 -17.55 16.88 -6.49
C LEU A 491 -18.26 17.53 -7.70
N MET A 492 -19.59 17.60 -7.67
CA MET A 492 -20.44 18.20 -8.70
C MET A 492 -20.39 19.73 -8.76
N LYS A 493 -20.11 20.42 -7.65
CA LYS A 493 -20.20 21.90 -7.57
C LYS A 493 -18.91 22.65 -7.92
N ASN A 494 -17.73 22.02 -7.80
CA ASN A 494 -16.50 22.79 -7.57
C ASN A 494 -15.27 22.46 -8.43
N SER A 495 -15.26 21.40 -9.25
CA SER A 495 -14.07 21.05 -10.07
C SER A 495 -14.36 21.23 -11.55
N SER A 496 -13.80 22.28 -12.16
CA SER A 496 -13.99 22.56 -13.59
C SER A 496 -13.22 21.60 -14.53
N THR A 497 -12.22 20.91 -14.00
CA THR A 497 -11.27 20.04 -14.70
C THR A 497 -11.78 18.63 -14.99
N ILE A 498 -12.54 18.04 -14.07
CA ILE A 498 -13.05 16.66 -14.19
C ILE A 498 -14.17 16.55 -15.22
N LEU A 499 -14.84 17.68 -15.49
CA LEU A 499 -15.89 17.80 -16.48
C LEU A 499 -15.37 17.74 -17.95
N ASN A 500 -14.06 17.81 -18.17
CA ASN A 500 -13.44 17.81 -19.51
C ASN A 500 -12.69 16.52 -19.85
N ILE A 501 -12.76 15.47 -19.03
CA ILE A 501 -12.19 14.17 -19.39
C ILE A 501 -13.01 13.62 -20.57
N PRO A 502 -12.40 13.36 -21.74
CA PRO A 502 -13.11 12.78 -22.86
C PRO A 502 -13.54 11.35 -22.49
N LEU A 503 -14.85 11.18 -22.27
CA LEU A 503 -15.47 9.89 -22.00
C LEU A 503 -15.27 8.97 -23.21
N GLY A 504 -14.90 7.71 -22.95
CA GLY A 504 -14.53 6.72 -23.94
C GLY A 504 -15.69 6.27 -24.83
N LYS A 505 -16.12 7.12 -25.76
CA LYS A 505 -16.86 6.70 -26.97
C LYS A 505 -16.16 7.27 -28.18
N LYS A 506 -15.20 6.50 -28.71
CA LYS A 506 -14.55 6.84 -29.99
C LYS A 506 -15.48 6.70 -31.21
N ASN A 507 -16.61 6.01 -31.13
CA ASN A 507 -17.38 5.60 -32.32
C ASN A 507 -18.92 5.76 -32.31
N THR A 508 -19.51 6.63 -31.49
CA THR A 508 -20.92 7.03 -31.74
C THR A 508 -21.05 8.54 -31.69
N LYS A 509 -21.88 9.09 -32.58
CA LYS A 509 -22.07 10.52 -32.90
C LYS A 509 -22.39 11.45 -31.70
N ASN A 510 -22.42 10.93 -30.49
CA ASN A 510 -22.63 11.67 -29.26
C ASN A 510 -21.36 11.57 -28.40
N GLU A 511 -20.47 12.56 -28.55
CA GLU A 511 -19.54 12.94 -27.49
C GLU A 511 -20.39 13.36 -26.28
N LYS A 512 -20.81 12.38 -25.47
CA LYS A 512 -21.45 12.66 -24.18
C LYS A 512 -20.38 13.26 -23.29
N ILE A 513 -20.24 14.58 -23.34
CA ILE A 513 -19.87 15.34 -22.14
C ILE A 513 -20.86 14.90 -21.08
N ILE A 514 -20.42 14.68 -19.84
CA ILE A 514 -21.32 14.49 -18.71
C ILE A 514 -22.37 15.60 -18.79
N HIS A 515 -23.58 15.27 -19.24
CA HIS A 515 -24.66 16.24 -19.29
C HIS A 515 -24.97 16.56 -17.84
N MET A 516 -24.76 17.82 -17.47
CA MET A 516 -25.12 18.43 -16.19
C MET A 516 -26.56 18.18 -15.74
N ASP A 517 -27.38 17.56 -16.60
CA ASP A 517 -28.80 17.31 -16.40
C ASP A 517 -29.09 16.01 -15.64
N ILE A 518 -28.21 15.00 -15.67
CA ILE A 518 -28.41 13.73 -14.93
C ILE A 518 -28.04 13.87 -13.44
N LEU A 519 -27.13 14.79 -13.12
CA LEU A 519 -26.48 14.90 -11.80
C LEU A 519 -27.03 16.04 -10.92
N LYS A 520 -28.08 16.73 -11.36
CA LYS A 520 -28.83 17.71 -10.56
C LYS A 520 -29.91 17.07 -9.68
N ASN A 521 -30.19 15.78 -9.86
CA ASN A 521 -31.15 15.07 -9.04
C ASN A 521 -30.51 14.69 -7.70
N GLU A 522 -30.50 15.62 -6.74
CA GLU A 522 -30.06 15.43 -5.34
C GLU A 522 -30.75 14.22 -4.66
N ASN A 523 -31.89 13.77 -5.20
CA ASN A 523 -32.63 12.62 -4.73
C ASN A 523 -31.95 11.26 -5.01
N ILE A 524 -31.15 11.11 -6.06
CA ILE A 524 -30.57 9.80 -6.43
C ILE A 524 -29.51 9.36 -5.42
N THR A 525 -28.72 10.30 -4.89
CA THR A 525 -27.61 10.01 -3.96
C THR A 525 -28.08 9.73 -2.53
N SER A 526 -29.16 10.36 -2.07
CA SER A 526 -29.72 10.11 -0.73
C SER A 526 -30.46 8.77 -0.62
N ILE A 527 -31.13 8.35 -1.71
CA ILE A 527 -31.86 7.07 -1.79
C ILE A 527 -30.91 5.85 -1.72
N LEU A 528 -29.67 5.99 -2.17
CA LEU A 528 -28.69 4.90 -2.17
C LEU A 528 -28.20 4.53 -0.75
N TYR A 529 -28.18 5.48 0.20
CA TYR A 529 -27.63 5.25 1.55
C TYR A 529 -28.34 4.10 2.28
N ASN A 530 -29.67 4.11 2.29
CA ASN A 530 -30.45 3.06 2.94
C ASN A 530 -30.37 1.70 2.20
N LYS A 531 -29.90 1.71 0.95
CA LYS A 531 -29.84 0.53 0.07
C LYS A 531 -28.47 -0.15 0.09
N ILE A 532 -27.45 0.40 0.74
CA ILE A 532 -26.16 -0.29 0.87
C ILE A 532 -26.33 -1.48 1.82
N LEU A 533 -26.04 -2.69 1.34
CA LEU A 533 -26.12 -3.93 2.12
C LEU A 533 -24.79 -4.24 2.80
N PHE A 534 -23.69 -4.00 2.07
CA PHE A 534 -22.35 -4.35 2.51
C PHE A 534 -21.35 -3.41 1.85
N TYR A 535 -20.40 -2.88 2.63
CA TYR A 535 -19.33 -2.05 2.11
C TYR A 535 -18.04 -2.24 2.89
N ILE A 536 -16.95 -2.51 2.17
CA ILE A 536 -15.60 -2.54 2.71
C ILE A 536 -14.66 -1.70 1.85
N CYS A 537 -13.72 -1.05 2.53
CA CYS A 537 -12.63 -0.26 1.96
C CYS A 537 -11.43 -0.27 2.92
N ASN A 538 -10.31 0.34 2.56
CA ASN A 538 -9.13 0.34 3.41
C ASN A 538 -9.39 0.91 4.82
N ASP A 539 -10.14 2.01 4.92
CA ASP A 539 -10.52 2.65 6.20
C ASP A 539 -11.39 1.77 7.12
N SER A 540 -11.90 0.65 6.60
CA SER A 540 -12.68 -0.30 7.41
C SER A 540 -11.81 -1.29 8.19
N ILE A 541 -10.51 -1.35 7.91
CA ILE A 541 -9.58 -2.25 8.57
C ILE A 541 -9.12 -1.62 9.88
N LEU A 542 -9.20 -2.39 10.95
CA LEU A 542 -8.76 -2.01 12.28
C LEU A 542 -7.75 -3.03 12.80
N ASP A 543 -6.75 -2.53 13.50
CA ASP A 543 -5.82 -3.35 14.26
C ASP A 543 -6.24 -3.34 15.73
N ILE A 544 -6.43 -4.54 16.28
CA ILE A 544 -6.88 -4.75 17.66
C ILE A 544 -5.87 -4.17 18.65
N ASN A 545 -4.57 -4.30 18.37
CA ASN A 545 -3.53 -4.00 19.34
C ASN A 545 -3.16 -2.51 19.40
N THR A 546 -3.35 -1.77 18.29
CA THR A 546 -3.10 -0.32 18.22
C THR A 546 -4.34 0.53 18.55
N SER A 547 -5.42 -0.10 19.03
CA SER A 547 -6.69 0.53 19.39
C SER A 547 -6.63 1.46 20.63
N ASN A 548 -5.45 1.94 21.03
CA ASN A 548 -5.24 2.93 22.09
C ASN A 548 -5.81 4.34 21.79
N LYS A 549 -6.64 4.49 20.75
CA LYS A 549 -7.31 5.75 20.38
C LYS A 549 -8.73 5.87 20.97
N TRP A 550 -9.21 4.85 21.67
CA TRP A 550 -10.54 4.85 22.30
C TRP A 550 -10.39 4.68 23.82
N ASP A 551 -11.10 5.51 24.59
CA ASP A 551 -11.05 5.51 26.07
C ASP A 551 -11.51 4.18 26.72
N ASP A 552 -12.12 3.26 25.94
CA ASP A 552 -12.60 1.92 26.37
C ASP A 552 -11.91 0.75 25.61
N SER A 553 -10.72 0.96 25.02
CA SER A 553 -10.04 -0.03 24.17
C SER A 553 -9.87 -1.41 24.80
N GLU A 554 -9.56 -1.49 26.10
CA GLU A 554 -9.39 -2.76 26.80
C GLU A 554 -10.69 -3.58 26.92
N LYS A 555 -11.84 -2.92 27.09
CA LYS A 555 -13.15 -3.60 27.15
C LYS A 555 -13.53 -4.11 25.77
N ILE A 556 -13.33 -3.28 24.75
CA ILE A 556 -13.59 -3.64 23.35
C ILE A 556 -12.71 -4.82 22.92
N ASN A 557 -11.43 -4.82 23.30
CA ASN A 557 -10.51 -5.91 23.00
C ASN A 557 -10.94 -7.21 23.70
N LYS A 558 -11.39 -7.16 24.97
CA LYS A 558 -11.93 -8.33 25.68
C LYS A 558 -13.19 -8.89 25.02
N GLU A 559 -14.12 -8.03 24.61
CA GLU A 559 -15.36 -8.43 23.92
C GLU A 559 -15.08 -9.01 22.52
N ILE A 560 -14.15 -8.41 21.77
CA ILE A 560 -13.65 -8.96 20.50
C ILE A 560 -13.04 -10.35 20.73
N MET A 561 -12.24 -10.52 21.79
CA MET A 561 -11.58 -11.79 22.11
C MET A 561 -12.56 -12.90 22.48
N GLN A 562 -13.71 -12.56 23.10
CA GLN A 562 -14.79 -13.52 23.36
C GLN A 562 -15.50 -13.98 22.08
N ILE A 563 -15.59 -13.11 21.08
CA ILE A 563 -16.29 -13.38 19.81
C ILE A 563 -15.34 -13.97 18.76
N ALA A 564 -14.03 -13.79 18.95
CA ALA A 564 -13.01 -14.21 18.00
C ALA A 564 -13.04 -15.73 17.74
N PRO A 565 -12.89 -16.15 16.48
CA PRO A 565 -12.71 -17.55 16.16
C PRO A 565 -11.44 -18.08 16.81
N LYS A 566 -11.48 -19.32 17.32
CA LYS A 566 -10.35 -19.99 18.00
C LYS A 566 -9.07 -20.10 17.15
N LYS A 567 -9.15 -19.86 15.83
CA LYS A 567 -8.05 -19.94 14.85
C LYS A 567 -7.69 -18.57 14.26
N MET A 568 -7.56 -17.55 15.11
CA MET A 568 -7.18 -16.22 14.64
C MET A 568 -5.66 -16.13 14.47
N ASN A 569 -5.20 -15.88 13.24
CA ASN A 569 -3.77 -15.79 12.90
C ASN A 569 -3.29 -14.35 12.66
N ASN A 570 -4.18 -13.36 12.72
CA ASN A 570 -3.89 -11.96 12.37
C ASN A 570 -4.54 -11.00 13.39
N ASN A 571 -3.90 -9.88 13.74
CA ASN A 571 -4.46 -8.85 14.63
C ASN A 571 -5.48 -7.94 13.93
N LEU A 572 -5.56 -8.02 12.60
CA LEU A 572 -6.42 -7.17 11.81
C LEU A 572 -7.85 -7.72 11.78
N ILE A 573 -8.80 -6.81 11.90
CA ILE A 573 -10.23 -7.01 11.71
C ILE A 573 -10.71 -6.06 10.62
N ILE A 574 -11.73 -6.44 9.88
CA ILE A 574 -12.39 -5.55 8.92
C ILE A 574 -13.84 -5.30 9.33
N LEU A 575 -14.30 -4.07 9.19
CA LEU A 575 -15.66 -3.67 9.55
C LEU A 575 -16.55 -3.49 8.31
N ASN A 576 -17.77 -4.00 8.36
CA ASN A 576 -18.79 -3.62 7.39
C ASN A 576 -19.23 -2.17 7.67
N LYS A 577 -18.85 -1.25 6.78
CA LYS A 577 -19.21 0.19 6.87
C LYS A 577 -20.67 0.47 6.56
N ALA A 578 -21.41 -0.48 6.00
CA ALA A 578 -22.86 -0.33 5.79
C ALA A 578 -23.63 -0.24 7.12
N VAL A 579 -23.05 -0.75 8.21
CA VAL A 579 -23.64 -0.72 9.56
C VAL A 579 -23.22 0.57 10.27
N THR A 580 -24.19 1.40 10.65
CA THR A 580 -23.95 2.67 11.35
C THR A 580 -23.40 2.46 12.75
N PHE A 581 -22.46 3.32 13.18
CA PHE A 581 -21.98 3.35 14.57
C PHE A 581 -23.09 3.88 15.49
N SER A 582 -23.77 2.99 16.23
CA SER A 582 -24.51 3.37 17.43
C SER A 582 -23.58 3.22 18.63
N ASN A 583 -23.49 4.26 19.47
CA ASN A 583 -22.48 4.44 20.53
C ASN A 583 -22.31 3.29 21.55
N ASN A 584 -23.17 2.27 21.57
CA ASN A 584 -23.12 1.16 22.54
C ASN A 584 -22.90 -0.24 21.92
N TYR A 585 -22.78 -0.37 20.59
CA TYR A 585 -22.64 -1.68 19.92
C TYR A 585 -21.60 -1.64 18.79
N ILE A 586 -20.33 -1.37 19.14
CA ILE A 586 -19.22 -1.48 18.19
C ILE A 586 -19.09 -2.95 17.70
N ILE A 587 -19.52 -3.92 18.51
CA ILE A 587 -19.18 -5.34 18.40
C ILE A 587 -20.44 -6.20 18.18
N ASN A 588 -21.15 -5.95 17.08
CA ASN A 588 -22.11 -6.94 16.57
C ASN A 588 -21.36 -7.90 15.64
N LYS A 589 -21.60 -9.22 15.77
CA LYS A 589 -21.02 -10.26 14.88
C LYS A 589 -21.23 -9.96 13.39
N GLU A 590 -22.33 -9.28 13.07
CA GLU A 590 -22.72 -8.86 11.71
C GLU A 590 -21.84 -7.78 11.09
N ARG A 591 -21.01 -7.11 11.91
CA ARG A 591 -20.14 -6.03 11.46
C ARG A 591 -18.70 -6.48 11.25
N ILE A 592 -18.26 -7.49 11.99
CA ILE A 592 -16.86 -7.89 12.09
C ILE A 592 -16.55 -8.99 11.09
N GLY A 593 -15.55 -8.75 10.24
CA GLY A 593 -14.94 -9.74 9.36
C GLY A 593 -13.55 -10.13 9.86
N TRP A 594 -13.24 -11.41 9.77
CA TRP A 594 -12.00 -12.01 10.25
C TRP A 594 -11.07 -12.35 9.10
N PHE A 595 -9.79 -12.01 9.24
CA PHE A 595 -8.75 -12.36 8.28
C PHE A 595 -8.22 -13.78 8.56
N MET A 596 -8.26 -14.65 7.55
CA MET A 596 -7.81 -16.04 7.62
C MET A 596 -6.81 -16.37 6.51
N GLY A 597 -5.77 -17.13 6.82
CA GLY A 597 -4.69 -17.44 5.86
C GLY A 597 -3.81 -16.22 5.52
N ASN A 598 -3.67 -15.29 6.46
CA ASN A 598 -2.83 -14.08 6.40
C ASN A 598 -2.93 -13.28 5.09
N PRO A 599 -4.12 -12.76 4.75
CA PRO A 599 -4.25 -11.76 3.69
C PRO A 599 -3.42 -10.53 4.06
N ILE A 600 -2.72 -9.97 3.07
CA ILE A 600 -1.75 -8.89 3.30
C ILE A 600 -2.48 -7.58 3.13
N ASN A 601 -2.52 -6.76 4.18
CA ASN A 601 -3.05 -5.41 4.08
C ASN A 601 -1.98 -4.43 3.57
N VAL A 602 -2.11 -3.98 2.33
CA VAL A 602 -1.20 -3.01 1.71
C VAL A 602 -1.82 -1.62 1.85
N ILE A 603 -1.37 -0.89 2.88
CA ILE A 603 -1.77 0.51 3.09
C ILE A 603 -0.88 1.39 2.22
N VAL A 604 -1.50 2.12 1.29
CA VAL A 604 -0.82 3.10 0.47
C VAL A 604 -1.09 4.49 1.03
N ASN A 605 -0.03 5.13 1.52
CA ASN A 605 -0.09 6.49 2.02
C ASN A 605 0.04 7.46 0.84
N ASN A 606 -1.09 7.97 0.36
CA ASN A 606 -1.05 8.91 -0.75
C ASN A 606 -0.26 10.17 -0.35
N THR A 607 0.88 10.37 -1.01
CA THR A 607 1.82 11.45 -0.70
C THR A 607 1.20 12.81 -1.01
N GLU A 608 0.25 12.82 -1.95
CA GLU A 608 -0.47 14.01 -2.36
C GLU A 608 -1.58 14.38 -1.36
N ASP A 609 -2.25 13.37 -0.77
CA ASP A 609 -3.19 13.61 0.34
C ASP A 609 -2.45 14.09 1.58
N SER A 610 -1.22 13.60 1.79
CA SER A 610 -0.35 14.11 2.85
C SER A 610 -0.08 15.61 2.70
N ILE A 611 0.12 16.11 1.47
CA ILE A 611 0.28 17.54 1.21
C ILE A 611 -0.98 18.31 1.59
N PHE A 612 -2.17 17.78 1.26
CA PHE A 612 -3.44 18.41 1.63
C PHE A 612 -3.52 18.61 3.15
N TYR A 613 -3.14 17.62 3.95
CA TYR A 613 -3.15 17.72 5.42
C TYR A 613 -2.10 18.67 5.99
N ILE A 614 -0.95 18.86 5.32
CA ILE A 614 0.11 19.76 5.80
C ILE A 614 -0.24 21.23 5.53
N GLY A 615 -0.88 21.53 4.40
CA GLY A 615 -1.17 22.91 3.98
C GLY A 615 -1.68 23.06 2.53
N GLY A 616 -1.83 21.96 1.80
CA GLY A 616 -2.37 21.93 0.45
C GLY A 616 -1.49 22.62 -0.60
N PRO A 617 -2.08 23.11 -1.70
CA PRO A 617 -1.33 23.70 -2.81
C PRO A 617 -0.64 25.03 -2.44
N THR A 618 -1.02 25.67 -1.33
CA THR A 618 -0.37 26.90 -0.84
C THR A 618 1.10 26.69 -0.50
N LEU A 619 1.47 25.49 -0.04
CA LEU A 619 2.86 25.11 0.20
C LEU A 619 3.68 25.21 -1.10
N GLY A 620 3.10 24.74 -2.20
CA GLY A 620 3.71 24.85 -3.52
C GLY A 620 3.91 26.31 -3.92
N LEU A 621 2.88 27.14 -3.78
CA LEU A 621 2.98 28.57 -4.07
C LEU A 621 4.08 29.25 -3.25
N ASN A 622 4.20 28.91 -1.96
CA ASN A 622 5.25 29.44 -1.10
C ASN A 622 6.65 28.97 -1.54
N LEU A 623 6.81 27.69 -1.91
CA LEU A 623 8.08 27.20 -2.47
C LEU A 623 8.49 27.96 -3.74
N VAL A 624 7.52 28.23 -4.63
CA VAL A 624 7.76 29.04 -5.82
C VAL A 624 8.08 30.47 -5.44
N GLN A 625 7.50 31.05 -4.39
CA GLN A 625 7.84 32.39 -3.93
C GLN A 625 9.26 32.48 -3.37
N ILE A 626 9.68 31.55 -2.50
CA ILE A 626 10.98 31.55 -1.80
C ILE A 626 12.15 31.28 -2.76
N SER A 627 11.93 30.55 -3.86
CA SER A 627 12.97 30.20 -4.84
C SER A 627 13.73 31.42 -5.40
N LYS A 628 15.04 31.35 -5.55
CA LYS A 628 15.84 32.50 -6.03
C LYS A 628 16.45 32.26 -7.40
N THR A 629 16.88 31.04 -7.69
CA THR A 629 17.49 30.69 -8.97
C THR A 629 16.46 30.21 -9.99
N PRO A 630 16.73 30.31 -11.31
CA PRO A 630 15.82 29.77 -12.32
C PRO A 630 15.60 28.26 -12.18
N ASN A 631 16.62 27.52 -11.75
CA ASN A 631 16.51 26.09 -11.49
C ASN A 631 15.61 25.79 -10.27
N ASP A 632 15.71 26.59 -9.21
CA ASP A 632 14.83 26.48 -8.03
C ASP A 632 13.38 26.67 -8.42
N VAL A 633 13.09 27.68 -9.26
CA VAL A 633 11.72 27.98 -9.70
C VAL A 633 11.18 26.83 -10.56
N ILE A 634 11.98 26.29 -11.49
CA ILE A 634 11.55 25.14 -12.30
C ILE A 634 11.25 23.92 -11.41
N CYS A 635 12.12 23.62 -10.44
CA CYS A 635 11.92 22.49 -9.54
C CYS A 635 10.69 22.70 -8.64
N ALA A 636 10.56 23.89 -8.03
CA ALA A 636 9.42 24.23 -7.21
C ALA A 636 8.12 24.17 -8.01
N THR A 637 8.06 24.74 -9.22
CA THR A 637 6.87 24.70 -10.09
C THR A 637 6.51 23.28 -10.50
N LYS A 638 7.49 22.44 -10.89
CA LYS A 638 7.25 21.01 -11.15
C LYS A 638 6.66 20.29 -9.94
N LEU A 639 7.20 20.53 -8.75
CA LEU A 639 6.65 19.98 -7.50
C LEU A 639 5.24 20.49 -7.24
N THR A 640 4.96 21.79 -7.43
CA THR A 640 3.61 22.33 -7.26
C THR A 640 2.61 21.66 -8.19
N PHE A 641 2.99 21.42 -9.44
CA PHE A 641 2.12 20.76 -10.40
C PHE A 641 1.94 19.28 -10.05
N SER A 642 2.96 18.59 -9.55
CA SER A 642 2.81 17.22 -9.10
C SER A 642 1.90 17.10 -7.88
N PHE A 643 1.91 18.09 -6.97
CA PHE A 643 0.99 18.13 -5.81
C PHE A 643 -0.49 18.23 -6.25
N ILE A 644 -0.74 18.86 -7.40
CA ILE A 644 -2.09 19.17 -7.90
C ILE A 644 -2.59 18.12 -8.89
N LYS A 645 -1.71 17.59 -9.76
CA LYS A 645 -2.09 16.82 -10.96
C LYS A 645 -2.94 15.59 -10.64
N ASN A 646 -2.59 14.88 -9.59
CA ASN A 646 -3.17 13.57 -9.24
C ASN A 646 -4.11 13.66 -8.02
N ASN A 647 -4.14 14.80 -7.31
CA ASN A 647 -5.02 15.00 -6.16
C ASN A 647 -6.11 16.03 -6.43
N ARG A 648 -7.34 15.52 -6.51
CA ARG A 648 -8.54 16.31 -6.73
C ARG A 648 -8.76 17.40 -5.66
N ARG A 649 -8.48 17.13 -4.38
CA ARG A 649 -8.67 18.10 -3.29
C ARG A 649 -7.72 19.28 -3.44
N ASN A 650 -6.46 19.01 -3.77
CA ASN A 650 -5.46 20.05 -4.02
C ASN A 650 -5.84 20.88 -5.24
N LEU A 651 -6.37 20.24 -6.29
CA LEU A 651 -6.86 20.93 -7.48
C LEU A 651 -8.05 21.85 -7.15
N GLU A 652 -9.08 21.33 -6.47
CA GLU A 652 -10.24 22.13 -6.05
C GLU A 652 -9.83 23.31 -5.16
N HIS A 653 -8.88 23.10 -4.24
CA HIS A 653 -8.36 24.16 -3.38
C HIS A 653 -7.59 25.22 -4.18
N MET A 654 -6.82 24.82 -5.19
CA MET A 654 -6.12 25.73 -6.11
C MET A 654 -7.10 26.55 -6.96
N GLU A 655 -8.22 25.96 -7.40
CA GLU A 655 -9.26 26.67 -8.16
C GLU A 655 -10.06 27.65 -7.29
N LYS A 656 -10.52 27.22 -6.11
CA LYS A 656 -11.33 28.05 -5.20
C LYS A 656 -10.59 29.26 -4.67
N ASN A 657 -9.31 29.10 -4.35
CA ASN A 657 -8.51 30.15 -3.72
C ASN A 657 -7.75 31.00 -4.74
N HIS A 658 -8.17 31.00 -6.01
CA HIS A 658 -7.51 31.73 -7.09
C HIS A 658 -5.99 31.43 -7.19
N GLY A 659 -5.58 30.21 -6.86
CA GLY A 659 -4.17 29.83 -6.73
C GLY A 659 -3.39 29.95 -8.03
N TYR A 660 -4.03 29.71 -9.19
CA TYR A 660 -3.39 29.93 -10.50
C TYR A 660 -3.12 31.40 -10.80
N GLU A 661 -3.97 32.31 -10.33
CA GLU A 661 -3.77 33.76 -10.45
C GLU A 661 -2.59 34.22 -9.57
N ILE A 662 -2.52 33.68 -8.34
CA ILE A 662 -1.40 33.93 -7.42
C ILE A 662 -0.09 33.42 -8.04
N LEU A 663 -0.08 32.20 -8.59
CA LEU A 663 1.09 31.64 -9.25
C LEU A 663 1.53 32.50 -10.44
N ALA A 664 0.59 32.94 -11.27
CA ALA A 664 0.86 33.85 -12.39
C ALA A 664 1.53 35.14 -11.89
N LYS A 665 1.00 35.76 -10.84
CA LYS A 665 1.56 36.98 -10.24
C LYS A 665 2.97 36.76 -9.67
N ILE A 666 3.21 35.63 -9.00
CA ILE A 666 4.54 35.26 -8.51
C ILE A 666 5.52 35.13 -9.68
N LEU A 667 5.14 34.44 -10.77
CA LEU A 667 5.99 34.26 -11.94
C LEU A 667 6.30 35.59 -12.64
N LYS A 668 5.31 36.48 -12.81
CA LYS A 668 5.51 37.83 -13.39
C LYS A 668 6.54 38.65 -12.64
N ASN A 669 6.52 38.58 -11.32
CA ASN A 669 7.40 39.38 -10.47
C ASN A 669 8.85 38.91 -10.49
N LYS A 670 9.14 37.71 -11.01
CA LYS A 670 10.50 37.19 -11.03
C LYS A 670 11.16 37.37 -12.40
N GLU A 671 12.36 37.93 -12.38
CA GLU A 671 13.12 38.22 -13.59
C GLU A 671 14.00 37.05 -14.02
N ASN A 672 14.26 36.91 -15.33
CA ASN A 672 15.17 35.92 -15.92
C ASN A 672 14.85 34.42 -15.69
N ILE A 673 13.60 34.07 -15.39
CA ILE A 673 13.16 32.69 -15.12
C ILE A 673 12.33 32.08 -16.27
N HIS A 674 11.86 32.92 -17.20
CA HIS A 674 11.02 32.54 -18.32
C HIS A 674 11.82 31.80 -19.41
N ASN A 675 12.03 30.50 -19.20
CA ASN A 675 12.76 29.62 -20.11
C ASN A 675 11.87 28.48 -20.64
N ILE A 676 12.41 27.77 -21.64
CA ILE A 676 11.70 26.68 -22.32
C ILE A 676 11.33 25.54 -21.37
N HIS A 677 12.14 25.29 -20.34
CA HIS A 677 11.91 24.23 -19.37
C HIS A 677 10.72 24.53 -18.44
N LEU A 678 10.57 25.79 -18.03
CA LEU A 678 9.39 26.25 -17.28
C LEU A 678 8.13 26.15 -18.13
N LEU A 679 8.19 26.65 -19.38
CA LEU A 679 7.06 26.58 -20.32
C LEU A 679 6.60 25.14 -20.56
N ASN A 680 7.53 24.22 -20.81
CA ASN A 680 7.20 22.81 -20.99
C ASN A 680 6.58 22.17 -19.73
N SER A 681 7.02 22.59 -18.55
CA SER A 681 6.44 22.11 -17.28
C SER A 681 4.99 22.58 -17.12
N ILE A 682 4.69 23.83 -17.47
CA ILE A 682 3.32 24.39 -17.42
C ILE A 682 2.44 23.75 -18.51
N LEU A 683 2.93 23.66 -19.75
CA LEU A 683 2.19 23.08 -20.87
C LEU A 683 1.85 21.60 -20.61
N SER A 684 2.81 20.81 -20.11
CA SER A 684 2.57 19.41 -19.77
C SER A 684 1.54 19.24 -18.65
N PHE A 685 1.52 20.13 -17.65
CA PHE A 685 0.50 20.13 -16.60
C PHE A 685 -0.91 20.39 -17.14
N ILE A 686 -1.04 21.29 -18.12
CA ILE A 686 -2.36 21.65 -18.69
C ILE A 686 -2.90 20.59 -19.67
N GLY A 687 -2.04 19.67 -20.14
CA GLY A 687 -2.42 18.57 -21.03
C GLY A 687 -1.86 18.68 -22.45
N TYR A 688 -0.91 19.58 -22.70
CA TYR A 688 -0.18 19.64 -23.96
C TYR A 688 0.91 18.55 -24.00
N LYS A 689 0.86 17.70 -25.02
CA LYS A 689 1.84 16.62 -25.24
C LYS A 689 2.71 16.98 -26.43
N ASP A 690 3.94 17.43 -26.15
CA ASP A 690 4.85 17.93 -27.20
C ASP A 690 5.23 16.82 -28.21
N LEU A 691 5.51 15.61 -27.71
CA LEU A 691 5.84 14.43 -28.53
C LEU A 691 4.64 13.87 -29.30
N ASP A 692 3.42 14.14 -28.84
CA ASP A 692 2.21 13.50 -29.37
C ASP A 692 1.07 14.53 -29.49
N SER A 693 1.35 15.58 -30.25
CA SER A 693 0.49 16.77 -30.41
C SER A 693 -0.95 16.45 -30.82
N ARG A 694 -1.17 15.33 -31.52
CA ARG A 694 -2.50 14.83 -31.91
C ARG A 694 -3.40 14.49 -30.72
N ASN A 695 -2.81 14.10 -29.58
CA ASN A 695 -3.52 13.71 -28.36
C ASN A 695 -3.55 14.83 -27.29
N SER A 696 -3.32 16.09 -27.70
CA SER A 696 -3.31 17.24 -26.77
C SER A 696 -4.72 17.77 -26.48
N VAL A 697 -5.08 17.86 -25.21
CA VAL A 697 -6.40 18.33 -24.73
C VAL A 697 -6.18 19.34 -23.62
N ILE A 698 -6.95 20.42 -23.59
CA ILE A 698 -6.95 21.35 -22.46
C ILE A 698 -7.70 20.71 -21.28
N LEU A 699 -6.95 20.09 -20.36
CA LEU A 699 -7.49 19.43 -19.17
C LEU A 699 -7.88 20.46 -18.09
N ASN A 700 -7.10 21.54 -17.96
CA ASN A 700 -7.31 22.58 -16.96
C ASN A 700 -7.50 23.97 -17.59
N PRO A 701 -8.76 24.37 -17.87
CA PRO A 701 -9.09 25.68 -18.42
C PRO A 701 -8.61 26.87 -17.58
N LEU A 702 -8.72 26.79 -16.25
CA LEU A 702 -8.35 27.90 -15.36
C LEU A 702 -6.83 28.11 -15.35
N ALA A 703 -6.05 27.03 -15.23
CA ALA A 703 -4.60 27.10 -15.35
C ALA A 703 -4.18 27.62 -16.74
N TYR A 704 -4.83 27.17 -17.81
CA TYR A 704 -4.57 27.67 -19.16
C TYR A 704 -4.83 29.18 -19.28
N LYS A 705 -5.96 29.65 -18.72
CA LYS A 705 -6.34 31.06 -18.75
C LYS A 705 -5.30 31.95 -18.06
N PHE A 706 -4.86 31.59 -16.86
CA PHE A 706 -4.01 32.48 -16.06
C PHE A 706 -2.51 32.31 -16.29
N LEU A 707 -2.05 31.12 -16.68
CA LEU A 707 -0.61 30.86 -16.89
C LEU A 707 -0.18 30.95 -18.36
N ILE A 708 -1.07 30.62 -19.31
CA ILE A 708 -0.74 30.60 -20.74
C ILE A 708 -1.31 31.82 -21.46
N LEU A 709 -2.60 32.15 -21.30
CA LEU A 709 -3.21 33.29 -22.01
C LEU A 709 -2.77 34.66 -21.48
N ASP A 710 -2.02 34.69 -20.38
CA ASP A 710 -1.41 35.90 -19.84
C ASP A 710 -0.05 36.18 -20.52
N PHE A 711 -0.10 36.94 -21.62
CA PHE A 711 1.07 37.24 -22.44
C PHE A 711 2.16 38.03 -21.71
N GLU A 712 1.84 38.73 -20.61
CA GLU A 712 2.82 39.50 -19.85
C GLU A 712 3.87 38.60 -19.20
N ILE A 713 3.49 37.38 -18.79
CA ILE A 713 4.41 36.38 -18.23
C ILE A 713 5.50 36.04 -19.26
N TRP A 714 5.11 35.79 -20.50
CA TRP A 714 6.01 35.25 -21.53
C TRP A 714 6.73 36.31 -22.34
N LYS A 715 6.39 37.59 -22.17
CA LYS A 715 6.96 38.72 -22.93
C LYS A 715 8.49 38.82 -22.78
N LYS A 716 9.03 38.49 -21.61
CA LYS A 716 10.48 38.56 -21.30
C LYS A 716 11.23 37.26 -21.65
N ALA A 717 10.58 36.27 -22.27
CA ALA A 717 11.20 34.98 -22.59
C ALA A 717 12.14 35.07 -23.81
N ASP A 718 13.05 34.11 -23.94
CA ASP A 718 13.96 34.03 -25.09
C ASP A 718 13.24 33.58 -26.38
N LYS A 719 13.84 33.87 -27.53
CA LYS A 719 13.25 33.60 -28.86
C LYS A 719 12.83 32.14 -29.05
N LYS A 720 13.57 31.19 -28.47
CA LYS A 720 13.22 29.75 -28.57
C LYS A 720 11.93 29.45 -27.78
N THR A 721 11.82 29.98 -26.57
CA THR A 721 10.62 29.81 -25.72
C THR A 721 9.39 30.47 -26.35
N ILE A 722 9.50 31.69 -26.88
CA ILE A 722 8.39 32.37 -27.57
C ILE A 722 7.93 31.56 -28.79
N LYS A 723 8.86 30.97 -29.56
CA LYS A 723 8.51 30.13 -30.71
C LYS A 723 7.69 28.91 -30.28
N LEU A 724 8.10 28.20 -29.23
CA LEU A 724 7.35 27.06 -28.69
C LEU A 724 5.97 27.49 -28.18
N TYR A 725 5.91 28.59 -27.43
CA TYR A 725 4.68 29.19 -26.93
C TYR A 725 3.70 29.57 -28.06
N MET A 726 4.18 30.03 -29.22
CA MET A 726 3.27 30.29 -30.34
C MET A 726 2.85 29.00 -31.06
N GLN A 727 3.76 28.03 -31.17
CA GLN A 727 3.50 26.75 -31.82
C GLN A 727 2.45 25.92 -31.09
N HIS A 728 2.38 25.97 -29.74
CA HIS A 728 1.42 25.15 -28.99
C HIS A 728 -0.04 25.48 -29.35
N PHE A 729 -0.34 26.75 -29.65
CA PHE A 729 -1.69 27.17 -30.04
C PHE A 729 -2.13 26.49 -31.34
N LEU A 730 -1.23 26.48 -32.34
CA LEU A 730 -1.49 25.84 -33.63
C LEU A 730 -1.71 24.34 -33.46
N SER A 731 -0.93 23.67 -32.61
CA SER A 731 -1.13 22.24 -32.36
C SER A 731 -2.46 21.93 -31.66
N LEU A 732 -2.90 22.75 -30.71
CA LEU A 732 -4.17 22.51 -29.99
C LEU A 732 -5.39 22.71 -30.89
N VAL A 733 -5.34 23.68 -31.80
CA VAL A 733 -6.47 24.08 -32.66
C VAL A 733 -6.50 23.32 -33.99
N LEU A 734 -5.34 23.00 -34.57
CA LEU A 734 -5.27 22.40 -35.92
C LEU A 734 -4.83 20.93 -35.92
N LYS A 735 -3.91 20.53 -35.03
CA LYS A 735 -3.30 19.19 -35.08
C LYS A 735 -3.94 18.18 -34.14
N SER A 736 -4.59 18.64 -33.07
CA SER A 736 -5.24 17.77 -32.08
C SER A 736 -6.50 17.11 -32.65
N SER A 737 -6.68 15.81 -32.39
CA SER A 737 -7.94 15.11 -32.66
C SER A 737 -9.12 15.69 -31.86
N TYR A 738 -8.82 16.43 -30.77
CA TYR A 738 -9.78 17.11 -29.91
C TYR A 738 -9.88 18.61 -30.20
N ALA A 739 -9.45 19.06 -31.39
CA ALA A 739 -9.49 20.47 -31.81
C ALA A 739 -10.84 21.15 -31.55
N LYS A 740 -11.96 20.49 -31.89
CA LYS A 740 -13.32 21.02 -31.67
C LYS A 740 -13.60 21.28 -30.18
N LEU A 741 -13.17 20.40 -29.30
CA LEU A 741 -13.33 20.56 -27.84
C LEU A 741 -12.42 21.67 -27.31
N ASN A 742 -11.17 21.71 -27.76
CA ASN A 742 -10.22 22.75 -27.38
C ASN A 742 -10.73 24.15 -27.79
N ILE A 743 -11.26 24.30 -29.00
CA ILE A 743 -11.87 25.56 -29.48
C ILE A 743 -13.05 25.97 -28.60
N LYS A 744 -13.98 25.05 -28.30
CA LYS A 744 -15.12 25.32 -27.41
C LYS A 744 -14.65 25.75 -26.01
N CYS A 745 -13.61 25.14 -25.47
CA CYS A 745 -13.01 25.53 -24.19
C CYS A 745 -12.45 26.95 -24.25
N LEU A 746 -11.70 27.30 -25.29
CA LEU A 746 -11.16 28.64 -25.50
C LEU A 746 -12.27 29.71 -25.62
N ASP A 747 -13.35 29.41 -26.33
CA ASP A 747 -14.49 30.32 -26.48
C ASP A 747 -15.23 30.55 -25.16
N LYS A 748 -15.40 29.51 -24.34
CA LYS A 748 -15.97 29.65 -22.99
C LYS A 748 -15.09 30.53 -22.09
N MET A 749 -13.77 30.39 -22.18
CA MET A 749 -12.82 31.21 -21.42
C MET A 749 -12.89 32.69 -21.82
N ARG A 750 -13.12 33.00 -23.11
CA ARG A 750 -13.36 34.37 -23.60
C ARG A 750 -14.68 34.99 -23.10
N LYS A 751 -15.73 34.20 -22.89
CA LYS A 751 -17.01 34.72 -22.35
C LYS A 751 -16.91 35.09 -20.87
N LEU A 752 -16.07 34.39 -20.11
CA LEU A 752 -15.83 34.66 -18.69
C LEU A 752 -15.04 35.96 -18.44
N SER A 753 -14.21 36.42 -19.40
CA SER A 753 -13.53 37.71 -19.27
C SER A 753 -14.46 38.91 -19.55
N LYS A 754 -15.52 38.73 -20.35
CA LYS A 754 -16.49 39.80 -20.65
C LYS A 754 -17.53 40.07 -19.56
N LYS A 755 -17.70 39.17 -18.58
CA LYS A 755 -18.70 39.29 -17.50
C LYS A 755 -18.24 40.08 -16.26
N LYS A 756 -17.02 40.63 -16.26
CA LYS A 756 -16.44 41.41 -15.15
C LYS A 756 -16.14 42.87 -15.51
N ASN A 757 -16.75 43.39 -16.58
CA ASN A 757 -16.73 44.82 -16.88
C ASN A 757 -18.06 45.45 -16.49
#